data_AF-A0A1Z8SMS3-F1
#
_entry.id   AF-A0A1Z8SMS3-F1
#
_cell.length_a   1.000
_cell.length_b   1.000
_cell.length_c   1.000
_cell.angle_alpha   90.00
_cell.angle_beta   90.00
_cell.angle_gamma   90.00
#
_symmetry.space_group_name_H-M   'P 1'
#
loop_
_entity.id
_entity.type
_entity.pdbx_description
1 polymer ?
#
loop_
_entity_poly.entity_id
_entity_poly.type
_entity_poly.pdbx_seq_one_letter_code
_entity_poly.pdbx_strand_id
1 'polypeptide(L)'
;MVRISQFLLLLILLSMGCDRFTPPARPTIDQIPSEGPSGLGSSGLAIVTQPRFGGVTDLIGGDEWIQVSWEPANDDFTDPELIEYLVFVTPLGEPKDFSEPTAIIAGDTSIRIEELQNGITVEVLVLARDSDLEVSTEMPSWPVTPNTIRYVRSGAPLSGADGETPQSAFPTMGQAIAASLSLGGVNFHISEGLYPENLFLLPGMMVFGGFDSSFDPNLRDPLQQPSQFGILFPTDLVNIRPGDLLSGIDGLILAGNNIAESCVYAEDCYCRITRCQMSGAITQGVDFRSDFLEGNTIEAFVADCLISNCNGEGLRIVGIPKITIDNSEIRDNLNEGIESQWIYSGFGREAEVEISRCRVLRNGDEGIDLDLAAIEGTLPEANLPSGSKVKIRNCEVTDNFLEGIVIDIDSTPEDQIDIRVRIDDSLINDNGLSGVFLDGDAPAAFRVSRCQISANGTDGVSVSSIPTGSEALIRNCNILGNGRVGVSILDLCSVFVTNCWISGSGLSPLENPRGMIQVQDSIVTGLSSEYDLTTVRYSLLPGSIQPDFSGNFNRFGEPMVLAEPETYQWGQWLPDETLFTTAPLPLASGQKIELGDDGVLRTCTILESGRYLVDPPPQRTPGGVAIFVWEDGFGPIEDSTPLNDSLALNNGNPFTLGEDQLPQNIGPSGNNPLSFVGPDPALPDPSSQAQLFSIDPSPATPQSSDSWVLHFSRPPSEQVVNSVFVFVNGVNETLNATKVLDGEKLHLLMPGLIPGERVTIKVLPHSGLDNGSDLYRVFPYQVGLHVEEDPSLDLLNDDPSTTPLIPARSLRISGGLETPNDVDWFLLQVSPTTSLQVELICRRQGSLMIPTIEQVDPASLATLQSAVAVPPFFFDPFLLGTLSNPAGFMLLRVSGPDSPTTGDLSYELIVQP
;
A
#
# COMPACT_ATOMS: atom_id res chain seq x y z
N MET A 1 47.35 30.02 -25.95
CA MET A 1 46.79 29.19 -24.86
C MET A 1 45.27 29.12 -24.93
N VAL A 2 44.53 30.23 -24.95
CA VAL A 2 43.04 30.21 -25.05
C VAL A 2 42.49 29.53 -26.32
N ARG A 3 43.12 29.75 -27.49
CA ARG A 3 42.72 29.05 -28.75
C ARG A 3 43.05 27.55 -28.79
N ILE A 4 44.03 27.10 -28.00
CA ILE A 4 44.40 25.68 -27.91
C ILE A 4 43.45 24.97 -26.95
N SER A 5 43.00 25.64 -25.88
CA SER A 5 41.97 25.14 -24.96
C SER A 5 40.61 24.95 -25.63
N GLN A 6 40.20 25.87 -26.51
CA GLN A 6 38.94 25.72 -27.28
C GLN A 6 39.04 24.61 -28.33
N PHE A 7 40.19 24.46 -28.99
CA PHE A 7 40.41 23.36 -29.95
C PHE A 7 40.51 22.00 -29.25
N LEU A 8 41.07 21.94 -28.04
CA LEU A 8 41.17 20.71 -27.26
C LEU A 8 39.81 20.31 -26.69
N LEU A 9 38.98 21.27 -26.24
CA LEU A 9 37.59 21.00 -25.82
C LEU A 9 36.73 20.54 -26.99
N LEU A 10 36.87 21.17 -28.17
CA LEU A 10 36.19 20.75 -29.41
C LEU A 10 36.67 19.37 -29.88
N LEU A 11 37.97 19.05 -29.78
CA LEU A 11 38.48 17.71 -30.09
C LEU A 11 38.05 16.66 -29.06
N ILE A 12 37.93 17.01 -27.78
CA ILE A 12 37.44 16.11 -26.72
C ILE A 12 35.95 15.82 -26.95
N LEU A 13 35.14 16.83 -27.25
CA LEU A 13 33.72 16.70 -27.64
C LEU A 13 33.53 15.93 -28.96
N LEU A 14 34.47 16.04 -29.91
CA LEU A 14 34.49 15.24 -31.15
C LEU A 14 35.04 13.81 -30.95
N SER A 15 35.71 13.53 -29.83
CA SER A 15 36.32 12.22 -29.52
C SER A 15 35.52 11.38 -28.52
N MET A 16 34.59 12.00 -27.79
CA MET A 16 33.45 11.31 -27.18
C MET A 16 32.51 10.97 -28.34
N GLY A 17 32.34 9.67 -28.64
CA GLY A 17 31.55 9.24 -29.79
C GLY A 17 30.18 9.93 -29.85
N CYS A 18 29.71 10.23 -31.06
CA CYS A 18 28.35 10.76 -31.31
C CYS A 18 27.25 9.92 -30.62
N ASP A 19 27.55 8.68 -30.24
CA ASP A 19 26.68 7.77 -29.51
C ASP A 19 26.27 8.28 -28.10
N ARG A 20 27.01 9.22 -27.46
CA ARG A 20 26.59 9.80 -26.16
C ARG A 20 25.52 10.89 -26.26
N PHE A 21 25.36 11.49 -27.44
CA PHE A 21 24.29 12.47 -27.75
C PHE A 21 23.22 11.85 -28.65
N THR A 22 23.42 10.61 -29.06
CA THR A 22 22.39 9.81 -29.68
C THR A 22 21.63 9.20 -28.52
N PRO A 23 20.38 9.61 -28.29
CA PRO A 23 19.61 9.01 -27.22
C PRO A 23 19.56 7.48 -27.37
N PRO A 24 19.48 6.72 -26.27
CA PRO A 24 19.34 5.28 -26.31
C PRO A 24 18.13 4.89 -27.16
N ALA A 25 18.17 3.64 -27.66
CA ALA A 25 17.03 3.07 -28.33
C ALA A 25 15.79 3.24 -27.44
N ARG A 26 14.69 3.63 -28.08
CA ARG A 26 13.39 3.85 -27.43
C ARG A 26 13.14 2.76 -26.37
N PRO A 27 12.88 3.12 -25.11
CA PRO A 27 12.24 2.20 -24.20
C PRO A 27 10.93 1.77 -24.84
N THR A 28 10.84 0.52 -25.25
CA THR A 28 9.54 -0.03 -25.64
C THR A 28 8.75 -0.15 -24.35
N ILE A 29 7.55 0.43 -24.33
CA ILE A 29 6.49 -0.22 -23.58
C ILE A 29 6.44 -1.59 -24.22
N ASP A 30 6.85 -2.62 -23.48
CA ASP A 30 6.60 -3.97 -23.96
C ASP A 30 5.09 -4.03 -24.06
N GLN A 31 4.59 -3.98 -25.30
CA GLN A 31 3.27 -4.50 -25.60
C GLN A 31 3.38 -6.00 -25.42
N ILE A 32 3.54 -6.45 -24.16
CA ILE A 32 2.72 -7.55 -23.72
C ILE A 32 1.33 -7.07 -24.10
N PRO A 33 0.58 -7.80 -24.94
CA PRO A 33 -0.81 -7.47 -25.11
C PRO A 33 -1.33 -7.22 -23.70
N SER A 34 -1.96 -6.07 -23.45
CA SER A 34 -3.10 -6.18 -22.56
C SER A 34 -4.01 -7.15 -23.30
N GLU A 35 -3.79 -8.45 -23.12
CA GLU A 35 -4.88 -9.39 -23.18
C GLU A 35 -5.84 -8.76 -22.19
N GLY A 36 -6.88 -8.09 -22.75
CA GLY A 36 -7.69 -7.13 -22.01
C GLY A 36 -8.02 -7.74 -20.66
N PRO A 37 -7.84 -6.97 -19.56
CA PRO A 37 -7.55 -7.47 -18.22
C PRO A 37 -7.98 -8.93 -18.07
N SER A 38 -7.04 -9.85 -18.31
CA SER A 38 -7.33 -11.29 -18.24
C SER A 38 -7.54 -11.77 -16.80
N GLY A 39 -7.63 -10.84 -15.84
CA GLY A 39 -8.24 -11.08 -14.53
C GLY A 39 -9.72 -11.43 -14.71
N LEU A 40 -10.02 -12.73 -14.79
CA LEU A 40 -11.27 -13.49 -14.54
C LEU A 40 -12.68 -12.88 -14.71
N GLY A 41 -12.85 -11.67 -15.24
CA GLY A 41 -14.12 -11.15 -15.72
C GLY A 41 -14.63 -11.89 -16.96
N SER A 42 -13.80 -12.69 -17.62
CA SER A 42 -14.19 -13.43 -18.83
C SER A 42 -14.55 -14.91 -18.61
N SER A 43 -14.26 -15.51 -17.44
CA SER A 43 -14.67 -16.90 -17.12
C SER A 43 -15.57 -17.08 -15.89
N GLY A 44 -15.98 -15.99 -15.25
CA GLY A 44 -17.19 -15.94 -14.42
C GLY A 44 -16.95 -15.90 -12.91
N LEU A 45 -17.22 -14.73 -12.31
CA LEU A 45 -18.29 -14.53 -11.30
C LEU A 45 -18.32 -13.11 -10.71
N ALA A 46 -17.30 -12.26 -10.91
CA ALA A 46 -17.47 -10.81 -10.72
C ALA A 46 -18.28 -10.24 -11.89
N ILE A 47 -19.60 -10.27 -11.79
CA ILE A 47 -20.50 -9.62 -12.75
C ILE A 47 -20.36 -8.11 -12.56
N VAL A 48 -19.58 -7.46 -13.43
CA VAL A 48 -19.59 -6.00 -13.59
C VAL A 48 -20.39 -5.73 -14.85
N THR A 49 -21.62 -5.26 -14.69
CA THR A 49 -22.55 -4.97 -15.79
C THR A 49 -22.29 -3.61 -16.44
N GLN A 50 -21.57 -2.71 -15.75
CA GLN A 50 -21.24 -1.39 -16.28
C GLN A 50 -20.03 -1.42 -17.23
N PRO A 51 -19.91 -0.43 -18.15
CA PRO A 51 -18.79 -0.34 -19.07
C PRO A 51 -17.42 -0.32 -18.39
N ARG A 52 -16.48 -1.09 -18.95
CA ARG A 52 -15.07 -1.06 -18.61
C ARG A 52 -14.41 0.06 -19.42
N PHE A 53 -14.02 1.14 -18.75
CA PHE A 53 -13.52 2.34 -19.41
C PHE A 53 -12.30 2.92 -18.71
N GLY A 54 -11.26 3.24 -19.49
CA GLY A 54 -10.00 3.76 -19.00
C GLY A 54 -9.95 5.27 -18.78
N GLY A 55 -11.02 6.01 -19.10
CA GLY A 55 -11.03 7.47 -19.01
C GLY A 55 -10.24 8.14 -20.15
N VAL A 56 -9.75 9.35 -19.88
CA VAL A 56 -8.99 10.16 -20.85
C VAL A 56 -7.62 9.54 -21.10
N THR A 57 -7.19 9.52 -22.37
CA THR A 57 -5.83 9.10 -22.80
C THR A 57 -5.10 10.17 -23.59
N ASP A 58 -5.79 11.23 -24.06
CA ASP A 58 -5.18 12.42 -24.63
C ASP A 58 -5.94 13.67 -24.21
N LEU A 59 -5.23 14.68 -23.70
CA LEU A 59 -5.79 16.00 -23.44
C LEU A 59 -4.81 17.12 -23.84
N ILE A 60 -5.16 17.87 -24.87
CA ILE A 60 -4.32 18.95 -25.43
C ILE A 60 -5.01 20.29 -25.20
N GLY A 61 -4.25 21.26 -24.70
CA GLY A 61 -4.67 22.66 -24.62
C GLY A 61 -4.31 23.45 -25.88
N GLY A 62 -5.25 24.25 -26.36
CA GLY A 62 -5.05 25.21 -27.43
C GLY A 62 -5.58 26.59 -27.09
N ASP A 63 -5.67 27.46 -28.10
CA ASP A 63 -6.11 28.84 -27.96
C ASP A 63 -7.65 28.89 -27.93
N GLU A 64 -8.25 29.03 -26.74
CA GLU A 64 -9.69 28.96 -26.49
C GLU A 64 -10.34 27.59 -26.76
N TRP A 65 -9.56 26.52 -26.84
CA TRP A 65 -10.06 25.15 -27.05
C TRP A 65 -9.24 24.08 -26.33
N ILE A 66 -9.86 22.91 -26.15
CA ILE A 66 -9.18 21.66 -25.75
C ILE A 66 -9.57 20.53 -26.70
N GLN A 67 -8.65 19.60 -26.93
CA GLN A 67 -8.91 18.34 -27.63
C GLN A 67 -8.78 17.21 -26.62
N VAL A 68 -9.82 16.39 -26.50
CA VAL A 68 -9.89 15.24 -25.58
C VAL A 68 -10.02 13.97 -26.41
N SER A 69 -9.28 12.92 -26.07
CA SER A 69 -9.43 11.59 -26.66
C SER A 69 -9.31 10.50 -25.58
N TRP A 70 -9.87 9.33 -25.88
CA TRP A 70 -9.88 8.14 -25.02
C TRP A 70 -9.84 6.86 -25.86
N GLU A 71 -9.56 5.73 -25.22
CA GLU A 71 -9.75 4.42 -25.87
C GLU A 71 -11.22 3.98 -25.79
N PRO A 72 -11.76 3.24 -26.77
CA PRO A 72 -13.12 2.74 -26.70
C PRO A 72 -13.37 1.92 -25.42
N ALA A 73 -14.48 2.18 -24.74
CA ALA A 73 -14.93 1.33 -23.65
C ALA A 73 -15.34 -0.06 -24.18
N ASN A 74 -15.27 -1.05 -23.30
CA ASN A 74 -15.76 -2.40 -23.56
C ASN A 74 -16.90 -2.73 -22.59
N ASP A 75 -17.91 -3.44 -23.09
CA ASP A 75 -19.12 -3.78 -22.36
C ASP A 75 -19.55 -5.20 -22.73
N ASP A 76 -20.25 -5.91 -21.85
CA ASP A 76 -20.67 -7.29 -22.08
C ASP A 76 -21.92 -7.39 -22.99
N PHE A 77 -22.75 -6.34 -23.05
CA PHE A 77 -23.96 -6.30 -23.86
C PHE A 77 -23.98 -5.21 -24.94
N THR A 78 -23.37 -4.07 -24.69
CA THR A 78 -23.44 -2.89 -25.56
C THR A 78 -22.26 -2.84 -26.53
N ASP A 79 -22.55 -2.91 -27.83
CA ASP A 79 -21.51 -2.77 -28.86
C ASP A 79 -20.76 -1.43 -28.69
N PRO A 80 -19.42 -1.36 -28.88
CA PRO A 80 -18.64 -0.14 -28.66
C PRO A 80 -19.10 1.09 -29.45
N GLU A 81 -19.71 0.90 -30.63
CA GLU A 81 -20.28 1.97 -31.45
C GLU A 81 -21.55 2.61 -30.84
N LEU A 82 -22.18 1.93 -29.88
CA LEU A 82 -23.40 2.37 -29.20
C LEU A 82 -23.14 2.91 -27.79
N ILE A 83 -21.94 2.72 -27.25
CA ILE A 83 -21.56 3.28 -25.95
C ILE A 83 -21.53 4.81 -26.05
N GLU A 84 -22.22 5.46 -25.11
CA GLU A 84 -22.22 6.91 -24.97
C GLU A 84 -21.09 7.35 -24.04
N TYR A 85 -20.34 8.36 -24.45
CA TYR A 85 -19.30 9.00 -23.63
C TYR A 85 -19.83 10.34 -23.10
N LEU A 86 -19.93 10.43 -21.78
CA LEU A 86 -20.34 11.62 -21.04
C LEU A 86 -19.09 12.43 -20.72
N VAL A 87 -18.94 13.60 -21.34
CA VAL A 87 -17.76 14.46 -21.18
C VAL A 87 -18.10 15.61 -20.24
N PHE A 88 -17.31 15.77 -19.19
CA PHE A 88 -17.43 16.84 -18.20
C PHE A 88 -16.18 17.72 -18.25
N VAL A 89 -16.37 19.02 -18.43
CA VAL A 89 -15.33 20.05 -18.36
C VAL A 89 -15.70 21.00 -17.23
N THR A 90 -14.89 21.03 -16.18
CA THR A 90 -15.19 21.81 -14.97
C THR A 90 -14.00 22.70 -14.62
N PRO A 91 -14.19 24.00 -14.30
CA PRO A 91 -13.09 24.82 -13.79
C PRO A 91 -12.46 24.20 -12.54
N LEU A 92 -11.13 24.25 -12.44
CA LEU A 92 -10.40 23.68 -11.31
C LEU A 92 -10.93 24.19 -9.97
N GLY A 93 -11.22 23.26 -9.05
CA GLY A 93 -11.71 23.57 -7.71
C GLY A 93 -13.22 23.79 -7.59
N GLU A 94 -13.97 23.76 -8.70
CA GLU A 94 -15.43 23.79 -8.69
C GLU A 94 -16.03 22.37 -8.62
N PRO A 95 -17.17 22.16 -7.92
CA PRO A 95 -17.83 20.85 -7.89
C PRO A 95 -18.30 20.39 -9.28
N LYS A 96 -18.02 19.13 -9.63
CA LYS A 96 -18.53 18.48 -10.85
C LYS A 96 -20.03 18.19 -10.73
N ASP A 97 -20.84 18.69 -11.66
CA ASP A 97 -22.27 18.34 -11.77
C ASP A 97 -22.46 17.16 -12.74
N PHE A 98 -22.53 15.95 -12.19
CA PHE A 98 -22.73 14.72 -12.98
C PHE A 98 -24.10 14.62 -13.66
N SER A 99 -25.04 15.52 -13.36
CA SER A 99 -26.37 15.52 -14.00
C SER A 99 -26.39 16.27 -15.33
N GLU A 100 -25.41 17.13 -15.59
CA GLU A 100 -25.31 17.95 -16.80
C GLU A 100 -23.93 17.81 -17.48
N PRO A 101 -23.71 16.76 -18.30
CA PRO A 101 -22.47 16.63 -19.06
C PRO A 101 -22.32 17.77 -20.07
N THR A 102 -21.09 18.24 -20.27
CA THR A 102 -20.73 19.26 -21.27
C THR A 102 -21.02 18.77 -22.69
N ALA A 103 -20.76 17.49 -22.96
CA ALA A 103 -21.10 16.83 -24.22
C ALA A 103 -21.44 15.35 -24.00
N ILE A 104 -22.26 14.80 -24.90
CA ILE A 104 -22.54 13.36 -25.00
C ILE A 104 -22.29 12.97 -26.46
N ILE A 105 -21.41 12.01 -26.69
CA ILE A 105 -21.12 11.46 -28.02
C ILE A 105 -21.20 9.94 -27.99
N ALA A 106 -21.65 9.30 -29.07
CA ALA A 106 -21.81 7.85 -29.15
C ALA A 106 -20.82 7.27 -30.16
N GLY A 107 -20.06 6.25 -29.74
CA GLY A 107 -19.08 5.53 -30.59
C GLY A 107 -17.81 6.33 -30.97
N ASP A 108 -17.87 7.66 -30.98
CA ASP A 108 -16.71 8.53 -31.20
C ASP A 108 -15.77 8.52 -29.98
N THR A 109 -14.46 8.46 -30.22
CA THR A 109 -13.43 8.38 -29.16
C THR A 109 -12.62 9.66 -28.97
N SER A 110 -13.07 10.76 -29.55
CA SER A 110 -12.45 12.07 -29.34
C SER A 110 -13.44 13.20 -29.57
N ILE A 111 -13.20 14.34 -28.94
CA ILE A 111 -13.98 15.56 -29.12
C ILE A 111 -13.12 16.81 -28.95
N ARG A 112 -13.48 17.87 -29.69
CA ARG A 112 -12.98 19.22 -29.45
C ARG A 112 -14.02 20.06 -28.74
N ILE A 113 -13.62 20.69 -27.65
CA ILE A 113 -14.43 21.68 -26.93
C ILE A 113 -13.82 23.06 -27.20
N GLU A 114 -14.63 23.98 -27.73
CA GLU A 114 -14.24 25.33 -28.11
C GLU A 114 -14.88 26.36 -27.16
N GLU A 115 -14.60 27.65 -27.39
CA GLU A 115 -15.15 28.78 -26.62
C GLU A 115 -14.74 28.77 -25.13
N LEU A 116 -13.59 28.16 -24.82
CA LEU A 116 -13.02 28.15 -23.48
C LEU A 116 -12.22 29.42 -23.21
N GLN A 117 -12.19 29.86 -21.95
CA GLN A 117 -11.41 31.02 -21.56
C GLN A 117 -9.93 30.65 -21.37
N ASN A 118 -9.04 31.35 -22.06
CA ASN A 118 -7.60 31.20 -21.85
C ASN A 118 -7.17 31.57 -20.42
N GLY A 119 -6.16 30.87 -19.91
CA GLY A 119 -5.58 31.09 -18.57
C GLY A 119 -6.42 30.54 -17.41
N ILE A 120 -7.57 29.90 -17.69
CA ILE A 120 -8.39 29.20 -16.69
C ILE A 120 -8.14 27.71 -16.82
N THR A 121 -7.59 27.09 -15.77
CA THR A 121 -7.41 25.64 -15.74
C THR A 121 -8.77 24.96 -15.59
N VAL A 122 -9.00 23.95 -16.42
CA VAL A 122 -10.17 23.07 -16.36
C VAL A 122 -9.71 21.63 -16.10
N GLU A 123 -10.55 20.88 -15.42
CA GLU A 123 -10.44 19.44 -15.24
C GLU A 123 -11.41 18.74 -16.19
N VAL A 124 -10.93 17.70 -16.84
CA VAL A 124 -11.69 16.94 -17.83
C VAL A 124 -11.88 15.51 -17.34
N LEU A 125 -13.14 15.10 -17.26
CA LEU A 125 -13.53 13.72 -16.95
C LEU A 125 -14.40 13.19 -18.10
N VAL A 126 -14.18 11.94 -18.45
CA VAL A 126 -15.04 11.21 -19.38
C VAL A 126 -15.54 9.96 -18.66
N LEU A 127 -16.83 9.65 -18.81
CA LEU A 127 -17.44 8.40 -18.35
C LEU A 127 -18.09 7.69 -19.53
N ALA A 128 -18.08 6.36 -19.53
CA ALA A 128 -18.80 5.57 -20.51
C ALA A 128 -20.16 5.14 -19.93
N ARG A 129 -21.20 5.18 -20.76
CA ARG A 129 -22.55 4.74 -20.43
C ARG A 129 -23.05 3.74 -21.46
N ASP A 130 -23.52 2.60 -20.99
CA ASP A 130 -24.05 1.54 -21.83
C ASP A 130 -25.51 1.81 -22.27
N SER A 131 -26.10 0.85 -22.97
CA SER A 131 -27.49 0.92 -23.42
C SER A 131 -28.53 0.66 -22.31
N ASP A 132 -28.11 0.09 -21.17
CA ASP A 132 -28.92 -0.13 -19.96
C ASP A 132 -28.85 1.04 -18.96
N LEU A 133 -28.12 2.10 -19.32
CA LEU A 133 -27.86 3.34 -18.57
C LEU A 133 -26.92 3.18 -17.37
N GLU A 134 -26.18 2.09 -17.31
CA GLU A 134 -25.11 1.89 -16.36
C GLU A 134 -23.87 2.68 -16.78
N VAL A 135 -23.17 3.25 -15.80
CA VAL A 135 -22.07 4.19 -16.03
C VAL A 135 -20.79 3.59 -15.47
N SER A 136 -19.69 3.70 -16.22
CA SER A 136 -18.37 3.26 -15.77
C SER A 136 -17.96 3.89 -14.44
N THR A 137 -17.07 3.22 -13.71
CA THR A 137 -16.38 3.82 -12.55
C THR A 137 -15.65 5.09 -12.95
N GLU A 138 -15.62 6.08 -12.05
CA GLU A 138 -14.85 7.32 -12.25
C GLU A 138 -13.35 7.04 -12.29
N MET A 139 -12.70 7.58 -13.32
CA MET A 139 -11.23 7.62 -13.46
C MET A 139 -10.73 9.03 -13.12
N PRO A 140 -9.45 9.21 -12.74
CA PRO A 140 -8.91 10.53 -12.44
C PRO A 140 -9.16 11.54 -13.58
N SER A 141 -9.59 12.76 -13.22
CA SER A 141 -9.75 13.84 -14.21
C SER A 141 -8.40 14.43 -14.58
N TRP A 142 -8.24 14.77 -15.87
CA TRP A 142 -7.01 15.36 -16.37
C TRP A 142 -7.10 16.89 -16.38
N PRO A 143 -6.14 17.61 -15.79
CA PRO A 143 -6.13 19.07 -15.83
C PRO A 143 -5.49 19.60 -17.13
N VAL A 144 -6.00 20.73 -17.62
CA VAL A 144 -5.42 21.47 -18.75
C VAL A 144 -5.80 22.94 -18.70
N THR A 145 -4.93 23.81 -19.20
CA THR A 145 -5.21 25.24 -19.36
C THR A 145 -5.23 25.60 -20.85
N PRO A 146 -6.36 26.00 -21.42
CA PRO A 146 -6.38 26.67 -22.72
C PRO A 146 -5.51 27.92 -22.65
N ASN A 147 -4.64 28.11 -23.63
CA ASN A 147 -3.73 29.24 -23.73
C ASN A 147 -3.33 29.44 -25.19
N THR A 148 -2.83 30.64 -25.50
CA THR A 148 -2.22 30.90 -26.81
C THR A 148 -1.11 29.87 -27.11
N ILE A 149 -1.04 29.44 -28.37
CA ILE A 149 -0.11 28.41 -28.83
C ILE A 149 1.21 29.04 -29.31
N ARG A 150 2.33 28.33 -29.09
CA ARG A 150 3.59 28.55 -29.78
C ARG A 150 4.12 27.25 -30.39
N TYR A 151 4.41 27.28 -31.69
CA TYR A 151 4.90 26.11 -32.43
C TYR A 151 6.42 26.02 -32.36
N VAL A 152 6.94 24.81 -32.16
CA VAL A 152 8.39 24.54 -32.10
C VAL A 152 8.73 23.32 -32.94
N ARG A 153 9.69 23.46 -33.86
CA ARG A 153 10.13 22.38 -34.76
C ARG A 153 11.64 22.35 -34.86
N SER A 154 12.24 21.21 -34.50
CA SER A 154 13.67 20.98 -34.68
C SER A 154 14.07 21.17 -36.15
N GLY A 155 15.14 21.94 -36.39
CA GLY A 155 15.60 22.28 -37.74
C GLY A 155 14.80 23.36 -38.48
N ALA A 156 13.84 24.04 -37.83
CA ALA A 156 13.19 25.22 -38.42
C ALA A 156 14.20 26.37 -38.69
N PRO A 157 13.94 27.25 -39.67
CA PRO A 157 14.81 28.40 -39.91
C PRO A 157 14.79 29.40 -38.75
N LEU A 158 15.96 29.84 -38.30
CA LEU A 158 16.10 30.92 -37.31
C LEU A 158 15.53 32.27 -37.80
N SER A 159 15.54 32.51 -39.10
CA SER A 159 15.12 33.78 -39.68
C SER A 159 13.60 33.86 -39.75
N GLY A 160 13.00 34.78 -38.99
CA GLY A 160 11.55 35.01 -38.99
C GLY A 160 10.76 34.04 -38.12
N ALA A 161 11.43 33.33 -37.19
CA ALA A 161 10.76 32.51 -36.20
C ALA A 161 10.11 33.39 -35.12
N ASP A 162 8.79 33.29 -34.99
CA ASP A 162 7.97 33.91 -33.93
C ASP A 162 7.05 32.92 -33.21
N GLY A 163 6.97 31.69 -33.72
CA GLY A 163 6.18 30.59 -33.17
C GLY A 163 4.66 30.78 -33.29
N GLU A 164 4.16 31.83 -33.93
CA GLU A 164 2.72 32.10 -34.01
C GLU A 164 2.00 31.20 -35.03
N THR A 165 2.74 30.60 -35.96
CA THR A 165 2.22 29.67 -36.97
C THR A 165 3.16 28.47 -37.15
N PRO A 166 2.67 27.32 -37.68
CA PRO A 166 3.52 26.19 -38.05
C PRO A 166 4.72 26.55 -38.95
N GLN A 167 4.55 27.53 -39.86
CA GLN A 167 5.59 27.96 -40.78
C GLN A 167 6.65 28.84 -40.11
N SER A 168 6.28 29.57 -39.06
CA SER A 168 7.15 30.45 -38.27
C SER A 168 7.60 29.81 -36.95
N ALA A 169 7.49 28.49 -36.82
CA ALA A 169 7.86 27.73 -35.63
C ALA A 169 9.28 28.04 -35.15
N PHE A 170 9.46 28.10 -33.83
CA PHE A 170 10.78 28.26 -33.23
C PHE A 170 11.64 27.00 -33.47
N PRO A 171 12.96 27.16 -33.71
CA PRO A 171 13.86 26.02 -33.88
C PRO A 171 14.25 25.31 -32.57
N THR A 172 14.04 25.96 -31.42
CA THR A 172 14.47 25.48 -30.08
C THR A 172 13.48 25.94 -29.02
N MET A 173 13.29 25.15 -27.96
CA MET A 173 12.47 25.50 -26.81
C MET A 173 13.01 26.70 -26.05
N GLY A 174 14.32 26.84 -25.89
CA GLY A 174 14.89 28.00 -25.18
C GLY A 174 14.49 29.34 -25.80
N GLN A 175 14.37 29.41 -27.13
CA GLN A 175 13.88 30.61 -27.83
C GLN A 175 12.38 30.82 -27.63
N ALA A 176 11.59 29.73 -27.70
CA ALA A 176 10.15 29.78 -27.52
C ALA A 176 9.78 30.26 -26.10
N ILE A 177 10.44 29.73 -25.07
CA ILE A 177 10.24 30.13 -23.67
C ILE A 177 10.59 31.62 -23.49
N ALA A 178 11.76 32.05 -23.97
CA ALA A 178 12.20 33.43 -23.84
C ALA A 178 11.26 34.44 -24.53
N ALA A 179 10.68 34.07 -25.68
CA ALA A 179 9.74 34.91 -26.41
C ALA A 179 8.34 34.97 -25.77
N SER A 180 8.00 34.00 -24.92
CA SER A 180 6.65 33.85 -24.34
C SER A 180 6.51 34.38 -22.91
N LEU A 181 7.59 34.88 -22.28
CA LEU A 181 7.60 35.32 -20.88
C LEU A 181 6.51 36.34 -20.52
N SER A 182 6.08 37.17 -21.48
CA SER A 182 5.08 38.22 -21.25
C SER A 182 3.62 37.76 -21.39
N LEU A 183 3.37 36.49 -21.76
CA LEU A 183 2.03 36.01 -22.10
C LEU A 183 1.18 35.63 -20.88
N GLY A 184 1.78 35.43 -19.70
CA GLY A 184 1.06 35.01 -18.49
C GLY A 184 0.53 33.57 -18.51
N GLY A 185 0.79 32.83 -19.59
CA GLY A 185 0.46 31.43 -19.83
C GLY A 185 0.66 31.10 -21.32
N VAL A 186 1.12 29.90 -21.66
CA VAL A 186 1.38 29.51 -23.06
C VAL A 186 1.41 27.98 -23.22
N ASN A 187 0.85 27.50 -24.31
CA ASN A 187 0.93 26.09 -24.71
C ASN A 187 1.94 25.97 -25.86
N PHE A 188 2.99 25.18 -25.67
CA PHE A 188 3.96 24.88 -26.71
C PHE A 188 3.57 23.57 -27.42
N HIS A 189 3.35 23.63 -28.73
CA HIS A 189 3.15 22.43 -29.55
C HIS A 189 4.46 22.10 -30.26
N ILE A 190 4.98 20.90 -30.02
CA ILE A 190 6.32 20.47 -30.42
C ILE A 190 6.20 19.34 -31.44
N SER A 191 6.83 19.52 -32.59
CA SER A 191 6.86 18.46 -33.59
C SER A 191 7.81 17.32 -33.20
N GLU A 192 7.72 16.22 -33.93
CA GLU A 192 8.71 15.16 -33.92
C GLU A 192 10.11 15.71 -34.19
N GLY A 193 11.12 15.11 -33.55
CA GLY A 193 12.50 15.49 -33.72
C GLY A 193 13.33 15.38 -32.44
N LEU A 194 14.64 15.59 -32.61
CA LEU A 194 15.60 15.64 -31.51
C LEU A 194 15.84 17.10 -31.08
N TYR A 195 15.72 17.34 -29.79
CA TYR A 195 15.90 18.62 -29.11
C TYR A 195 16.98 18.46 -28.04
N PRO A 196 18.25 18.73 -28.37
CA PRO A 196 19.35 18.62 -27.42
C PRO A 196 19.35 19.86 -26.53
N GLU A 197 18.44 19.95 -25.58
CA GLU A 197 18.30 21.05 -24.63
C GLU A 197 17.60 20.60 -23.34
N ASN A 198 17.91 21.27 -22.23
CA ASN A 198 17.17 21.16 -20.98
C ASN A 198 15.99 22.16 -20.99
N LEU A 199 14.88 21.80 -20.35
CA LEU A 199 13.67 22.60 -20.30
C LEU A 199 13.51 23.26 -18.92
N PHE A 200 13.23 24.56 -18.92
CA PHE A 200 12.95 25.34 -17.72
C PHE A 200 11.56 25.97 -17.84
N LEU A 201 10.56 25.32 -17.26
CA LEU A 201 9.16 25.71 -17.40
C LEU A 201 8.75 26.65 -16.25
N LEU A 202 8.25 27.82 -16.60
CA LEU A 202 7.69 28.78 -15.65
C LEU A 202 6.19 28.50 -15.44
N PRO A 203 5.59 29.02 -14.34
CA PRO A 203 4.16 28.88 -14.08
C PRO A 203 3.30 29.27 -15.29
N GLY A 204 2.37 28.39 -15.68
CA GLY A 204 1.47 28.55 -16.83
C GLY A 204 2.04 28.06 -18.16
N MET A 205 3.19 27.38 -18.18
CA MET A 205 3.80 26.82 -19.39
C MET A 205 3.56 25.33 -19.51
N MET A 206 2.82 24.92 -20.54
CA MET A 206 2.61 23.51 -20.90
C MET A 206 3.31 23.17 -22.22
N VAL A 207 3.92 21.99 -22.30
CA VAL A 207 4.59 21.50 -23.51
C VAL A 207 3.93 20.21 -23.98
N PHE A 208 3.42 20.21 -25.21
CA PHE A 208 2.80 19.06 -25.84
C PHE A 208 3.67 18.59 -27.01
N GLY A 209 4.32 17.43 -26.88
CA GLY A 209 5.04 16.75 -27.96
C GLY A 209 4.16 15.84 -28.78
N GLY A 210 4.74 15.10 -29.71
CA GLY A 210 4.01 14.08 -30.47
C GLY A 210 3.32 14.59 -31.74
N PHE A 211 3.62 15.80 -32.21
CA PHE A 211 3.03 16.34 -33.45
C PHE A 211 3.90 16.04 -34.67
N ASP A 212 3.30 15.90 -35.84
CA ASP A 212 4.04 15.95 -37.08
C ASP A 212 4.37 17.41 -37.46
N SER A 213 5.01 17.61 -38.61
CA SER A 213 5.35 18.96 -39.08
C SER A 213 4.15 19.86 -39.46
N SER A 214 2.94 19.31 -39.52
CA SER A 214 1.69 20.05 -39.78
C SER A 214 1.09 20.65 -38.50
N PHE A 215 1.41 20.06 -37.34
CA PHE A 215 0.84 20.39 -36.03
C PHE A 215 -0.69 20.23 -35.96
N ASP A 216 -1.27 19.35 -36.78
CA ASP A 216 -2.69 19.01 -36.66
C ASP A 216 -2.92 18.18 -35.38
N PRO A 217 -3.70 18.66 -34.40
CA PRO A 217 -3.98 17.91 -33.18
C PRO A 217 -4.66 16.56 -33.43
N ASN A 218 -5.37 16.38 -34.55
CA ASN A 218 -6.04 15.12 -34.89
C ASN A 218 -5.07 14.05 -35.44
N LEU A 219 -3.86 14.45 -35.86
CA LEU A 219 -2.83 13.56 -36.37
C LEU A 219 -1.74 13.28 -35.34
N ARG A 220 -1.85 13.89 -34.15
CA ARG A 220 -0.84 13.81 -33.09
C ARG A 220 -0.77 12.40 -32.53
N ASP A 221 0.44 11.88 -32.40
CA ASP A 221 0.72 10.57 -31.81
C ASP A 221 2.12 10.57 -31.19
N PRO A 222 2.25 10.72 -29.87
CA PRO A 222 3.55 10.71 -29.18
C PRO A 222 4.39 9.45 -29.39
N LEU A 223 3.77 8.32 -29.74
CA LEU A 223 4.47 7.06 -29.97
C LEU A 223 5.02 6.95 -31.40
N GLN A 224 4.35 7.56 -32.39
CA GLN A 224 4.76 7.55 -33.79
C GLN A 224 5.53 8.79 -34.22
N GLN A 225 5.34 9.93 -33.54
CA GLN A 225 5.91 11.25 -33.87
C GLN A 225 6.76 11.78 -32.69
N PRO A 226 7.82 11.06 -32.29
CA PRO A 226 8.51 11.31 -31.02
C PRO A 226 9.16 12.70 -30.95
N SER A 227 8.79 13.47 -29.92
CA SER A 227 9.48 14.71 -29.53
C SER A 227 10.47 14.39 -28.42
N GLN A 228 11.76 14.28 -28.79
CA GLN A 228 12.77 13.75 -27.90
C GLN A 228 13.72 14.84 -27.37
N PHE A 229 13.83 14.93 -26.06
CA PHE A 229 14.77 15.80 -25.36
C PHE A 229 15.96 15.01 -24.83
N GLY A 230 17.14 15.61 -24.97
CA GLY A 230 18.40 15.06 -24.50
C GLY A 230 19.32 16.14 -23.94
N ILE A 231 20.22 15.73 -23.07
CA ILE A 231 20.96 16.63 -22.20
C ILE A 231 22.14 17.36 -22.87
N LEU A 232 22.31 18.64 -22.53
CA LEU A 232 23.51 19.44 -22.84
C LEU A 232 24.45 19.64 -21.63
N PHE A 233 23.91 19.66 -20.41
CA PHE A 233 24.63 19.92 -19.15
C PHE A 233 24.10 19.01 -18.02
N PRO A 234 24.94 18.54 -17.08
CA PRO A 234 24.56 17.60 -16.02
C PRO A 234 23.69 18.27 -14.93
N THR A 235 22.41 18.45 -15.22
CA THR A 235 21.33 18.95 -14.35
C THR A 235 20.03 18.21 -14.71
N ASP A 236 18.90 18.57 -14.08
CA ASP A 236 17.57 18.07 -14.47
C ASP A 236 17.29 18.32 -15.95
N LEU A 237 16.66 17.35 -16.62
CA LEU A 237 16.30 17.51 -18.03
C LEU A 237 15.09 18.43 -18.20
N VAL A 238 14.10 18.32 -17.33
CA VAL A 238 12.96 19.25 -17.21
C VAL A 238 12.88 19.75 -15.78
N ASN A 239 12.90 21.07 -15.61
CA ASN A 239 12.71 21.73 -14.32
C ASN A 239 11.43 22.56 -14.37
N ILE A 240 10.41 22.13 -13.61
CA ILE A 240 9.14 22.83 -13.45
C ILE A 240 9.25 23.74 -12.23
N ARG A 241 9.14 25.05 -12.44
CA ARG A 241 9.42 26.05 -11.41
C ARG A 241 8.22 26.27 -10.48
N PRO A 242 8.46 26.68 -9.23
CA PRO A 242 7.41 27.00 -8.25
C PRO A 242 6.35 27.97 -8.78
N GLY A 243 5.09 27.70 -8.44
CA GLY A 243 3.94 28.57 -8.68
C GLY A 243 2.59 27.85 -8.88
N ASP A 244 1.52 28.62 -8.74
CA ASP A 244 0.14 28.10 -8.66
C ASP A 244 -0.53 27.85 -10.03
N LEU A 245 0.10 28.26 -11.13
CA LEU A 245 -0.44 28.04 -12.47
C LEU A 245 0.03 26.69 -13.02
N LEU A 246 -0.92 25.91 -13.55
CA LEU A 246 -0.65 24.60 -14.15
C LEU A 246 0.48 24.70 -15.18
N SER A 247 1.50 23.88 -14.99
CA SER A 247 2.65 23.78 -15.87
C SER A 247 3.03 22.32 -16.08
N GLY A 248 3.77 22.00 -17.14
CA GLY A 248 4.22 20.63 -17.32
C GLY A 248 4.38 20.18 -18.75
N ILE A 249 4.33 18.86 -18.93
CA ILE A 249 4.73 18.19 -20.16
C ILE A 249 3.77 17.06 -20.53
N ASP A 250 3.59 16.87 -21.82
CA ASP A 250 2.81 15.79 -22.39
C ASP A 250 3.51 15.21 -23.63
N GLY A 251 3.64 13.88 -23.71
CA GLY A 251 4.04 13.21 -24.94
C GLY A 251 5.52 13.37 -25.29
N LEU A 252 6.39 13.54 -24.28
CA LEU A 252 7.82 13.74 -24.46
C LEU A 252 8.63 12.46 -24.21
N ILE A 253 9.73 12.30 -24.93
CA ILE A 253 10.76 11.31 -24.60
C ILE A 253 11.94 12.05 -23.95
N LEU A 254 12.20 11.74 -22.69
CA LEU A 254 13.24 12.30 -21.85
C LEU A 254 14.38 11.29 -21.70
N ALA A 255 15.47 11.52 -22.43
CA ALA A 255 16.65 10.67 -22.38
C ALA A 255 17.72 11.27 -21.46
N GLY A 256 17.80 10.79 -20.22
CA GLY A 256 18.77 11.22 -19.22
C GLY A 256 20.21 10.85 -19.57
N ASN A 257 20.42 9.83 -20.41
CA ASN A 257 21.71 9.38 -20.94
C ASN A 257 22.79 9.07 -19.88
N ASN A 258 22.39 8.73 -18.66
CA ASN A 258 23.25 8.59 -17.48
C ASN A 258 24.07 9.86 -17.19
N ILE A 259 23.48 11.02 -17.46
CA ILE A 259 24.08 12.34 -17.23
C ILE A 259 23.11 13.27 -16.49
N ALA A 260 21.81 13.21 -16.81
CA ALA A 260 20.79 14.01 -16.14
C ALA A 260 20.71 13.62 -14.68
N GLU A 261 20.62 14.61 -13.78
CA GLU A 261 20.34 14.39 -12.36
C GLU A 261 19.01 13.65 -12.24
N SER A 262 17.90 14.34 -12.52
CA SER A 262 16.59 13.73 -12.74
C SER A 262 16.05 13.96 -14.16
N CYS A 263 15.11 13.12 -14.63
CA CYS A 263 14.41 13.44 -15.89
C CYS A 263 13.46 14.63 -15.69
N VAL A 264 12.72 14.63 -14.59
CA VAL A 264 11.87 15.76 -14.19
C VAL A 264 12.13 16.12 -12.73
N TYR A 265 12.29 17.41 -12.46
CA TYR A 265 12.26 17.98 -11.12
C TYR A 265 11.12 19.01 -11.05
N ALA A 266 10.27 18.90 -10.04
CA ALA A 266 9.22 19.89 -9.77
C ALA A 266 9.13 20.20 -8.27
N GLU A 267 8.97 21.48 -7.95
CA GLU A 267 9.00 21.98 -6.59
C GLU A 267 7.94 23.07 -6.40
N ASP A 268 7.17 23.00 -5.31
CA ASP A 268 6.21 24.03 -4.89
C ASP A 268 5.28 24.51 -6.03
N CYS A 269 4.75 23.56 -6.80
CA CYS A 269 3.99 23.88 -8.00
C CYS A 269 2.75 23.02 -8.17
N TYR A 270 1.87 23.46 -9.08
CA TYR A 270 0.84 22.62 -9.66
C TYR A 270 1.26 22.15 -11.06
N CYS A 271 1.47 20.85 -11.25
CA CYS A 271 1.99 20.32 -12.50
C CYS A 271 1.26 19.09 -13.07
N ARG A 272 1.39 18.92 -14.39
CA ARG A 272 0.91 17.75 -15.14
C ARG A 272 2.04 17.13 -15.95
N ILE A 273 2.22 15.83 -15.82
CA ILE A 273 3.21 15.03 -16.56
C ILE A 273 2.47 13.84 -17.17
N THR A 274 2.27 13.84 -18.48
CA THR A 274 1.43 12.81 -19.13
C THR A 274 2.08 12.20 -20.35
N ARG A 275 1.90 10.90 -20.59
CA ARG A 275 2.41 10.21 -21.80
C ARG A 275 3.90 10.41 -22.08
N CYS A 276 4.69 10.54 -21.02
CA CYS A 276 6.12 10.77 -21.13
C CYS A 276 6.89 9.47 -20.95
N GLN A 277 7.99 9.30 -21.69
CA GLN A 277 8.94 8.21 -21.50
C GLN A 277 10.23 8.78 -20.92
N MET A 278 10.63 8.33 -19.74
CA MET A 278 11.73 8.88 -18.95
C MET A 278 12.70 7.77 -18.61
N SER A 279 13.99 7.98 -18.90
CA SER A 279 14.99 6.95 -18.62
C SER A 279 16.41 7.47 -18.48
N GLY A 280 17.23 6.70 -17.76
CA GLY A 280 18.68 6.93 -17.68
C GLY A 280 19.05 8.19 -16.90
N ALA A 281 18.27 8.57 -15.89
CA ALA A 281 18.70 9.55 -14.90
C ALA A 281 19.78 8.95 -13.98
N ILE A 282 20.72 9.75 -13.49
CA ILE A 282 21.75 9.29 -12.54
C ILE A 282 21.23 9.25 -11.10
N THR A 283 20.12 9.92 -10.83
CA THR A 283 19.33 9.80 -9.60
C THR A 283 17.90 9.38 -9.96
N GLN A 284 16.91 10.25 -9.80
CA GLN A 284 15.49 9.91 -9.90
C GLN A 284 14.98 10.01 -11.34
N GLY A 285 14.01 9.20 -11.72
CA GLY A 285 13.22 9.49 -12.92
C GLY A 285 12.46 10.82 -12.76
N VAL A 286 11.65 10.92 -11.72
CA VAL A 286 10.89 12.12 -11.34
C VAL A 286 11.15 12.45 -9.86
N ASP A 287 11.39 13.72 -9.54
CA ASP A 287 11.57 14.20 -8.17
C ASP A 287 10.58 15.33 -7.86
N PHE A 288 9.67 15.05 -6.93
CA PHE A 288 8.65 15.98 -6.46
C PHE A 288 8.97 16.46 -5.05
N ARG A 289 9.02 17.77 -4.87
CA ARG A 289 9.36 18.39 -3.59
C ARG A 289 8.42 19.52 -3.22
N SER A 290 8.20 19.72 -1.92
CA SER A 290 7.73 20.99 -1.42
C SER A 290 8.55 21.50 -0.24
N ASP A 291 8.60 22.82 -0.08
CA ASP A 291 9.13 23.47 1.13
C ASP A 291 8.10 23.35 2.26
N PHE A 292 8.01 22.14 2.82
CA PHE A 292 7.07 21.80 3.89
C PHE A 292 7.28 22.64 5.15
N LEU A 293 8.48 23.19 5.39
CA LEU A 293 8.76 24.06 6.53
C LEU A 293 8.03 25.40 6.43
N GLU A 294 7.70 25.83 5.21
CA GLU A 294 6.88 27.03 4.93
C GLU A 294 5.39 26.69 4.71
N GLY A 295 5.02 25.41 4.78
CA GLY A 295 3.66 24.93 4.51
C GLY A 295 3.30 24.92 3.02
N ASN A 296 4.30 24.94 2.13
CA ASN A 296 4.10 24.80 0.69
C ASN A 296 3.75 23.36 0.32
N THR A 297 2.97 23.22 -0.74
CA THR A 297 2.49 21.92 -1.25
C THR A 297 2.99 21.67 -2.66
N ILE A 298 3.14 20.41 -3.02
CA ILE A 298 3.37 19.98 -4.40
C ILE A 298 2.11 19.28 -4.91
N GLU A 299 1.48 19.82 -5.95
CA GLU A 299 0.31 19.22 -6.59
C GLU A 299 0.72 18.69 -7.95
N ALA A 300 0.60 17.38 -8.19
CA ALA A 300 1.08 16.76 -9.42
C ALA A 300 0.11 15.70 -9.96
N PHE A 301 -0.17 15.78 -11.24
CA PHE A 301 -0.89 14.75 -11.98
C PHE A 301 0.05 14.04 -12.95
N VAL A 302 0.36 12.76 -12.68
CA VAL A 302 1.20 11.91 -13.52
C VAL A 302 0.32 10.83 -14.15
N ALA A 303 0.26 10.75 -15.49
CA ALA A 303 -0.49 9.66 -16.13
C ALA A 303 0.12 9.13 -17.43
N ASP A 304 -0.13 7.87 -17.74
CA ASP A 304 0.34 7.20 -18.96
C ASP A 304 1.86 7.29 -19.18
N CYS A 305 2.65 7.36 -18.11
CA CYS A 305 4.10 7.55 -18.20
C CYS A 305 4.84 6.21 -18.11
N LEU A 306 6.03 6.16 -18.73
CA LEU A 306 7.02 5.10 -18.51
C LEU A 306 8.25 5.72 -17.85
N ILE A 307 8.61 5.25 -16.66
CA ILE A 307 9.80 5.67 -15.93
C ILE A 307 10.68 4.46 -15.70
N SER A 308 11.88 4.43 -16.28
CA SER A 308 12.70 3.23 -16.24
C SER A 308 14.20 3.43 -16.31
N ASN A 309 14.96 2.44 -15.87
CA ASN A 309 16.43 2.42 -16.01
C ASN A 309 17.10 3.67 -15.42
N CYS A 310 16.59 4.18 -14.29
CA CYS A 310 17.24 5.24 -13.52
C CYS A 310 18.17 4.64 -12.47
N ASN A 311 19.23 5.36 -12.10
CA ASN A 311 20.22 4.91 -11.10
C ASN A 311 19.82 5.20 -9.64
N GLY A 312 18.62 5.73 -9.42
CA GLY A 312 17.99 5.80 -8.11
C GLY A 312 16.55 5.33 -8.24
N GLU A 313 15.66 6.07 -7.60
CA GLU A 313 14.22 5.84 -7.52
C GLU A 313 13.56 6.13 -8.89
N GLY A 314 12.50 5.40 -9.23
CA GLY A 314 11.67 5.77 -10.38
C GLY A 314 11.04 7.14 -10.16
N LEU A 315 10.30 7.29 -9.08
CA LEU A 315 9.67 8.55 -8.68
C LEU A 315 9.87 8.78 -7.18
N ARG A 316 10.37 9.96 -6.79
CA ARG A 316 10.50 10.37 -5.39
C ARG A 316 9.52 11.48 -5.02
N ILE A 317 8.95 11.39 -3.82
CA ILE A 317 8.07 12.39 -3.20
C ILE A 317 8.69 12.89 -1.90
N VAL A 318 8.74 14.22 -1.71
CA VAL A 318 9.17 14.85 -0.46
C VAL A 318 8.29 16.07 -0.14
N GLY A 319 7.84 16.21 1.11
CA GLY A 319 7.11 17.39 1.57
C GLY A 319 5.62 17.14 1.77
N ILE A 320 4.75 18.09 1.39
CA ILE A 320 3.29 18.02 1.55
C ILE A 320 2.64 17.77 0.16
N PRO A 321 2.49 16.49 -0.26
CA PRO A 321 2.00 16.15 -1.59
C PRO A 321 0.48 16.24 -1.73
N LYS A 322 0.05 16.54 -2.95
CA LYS A 322 -1.28 16.24 -3.52
C LYS A 322 -1.05 15.62 -4.89
N ILE A 323 -0.71 14.35 -4.90
CA ILE A 323 -0.17 13.68 -6.08
C ILE A 323 -1.10 12.55 -6.51
N THR A 324 -1.43 12.53 -7.79
CA THR A 324 -2.10 11.40 -8.44
C THR A 324 -1.15 10.83 -9.49
N ILE A 325 -0.90 9.52 -9.41
CA ILE A 325 -0.14 8.74 -10.38
C ILE A 325 -1.08 7.69 -10.95
N ASP A 326 -1.30 7.72 -12.25
CA ASP A 326 -2.34 6.92 -12.90
C ASP A 326 -1.82 6.23 -14.17
N ASN A 327 -2.23 4.99 -14.38
CA ASN A 327 -1.93 4.21 -15.60
C ASN A 327 -0.47 4.28 -16.08
N SER A 328 0.49 4.26 -15.15
CA SER A 328 1.91 4.45 -15.44
C SER A 328 2.73 3.19 -15.14
N GLU A 329 3.83 3.00 -15.88
CA GLU A 329 4.77 1.91 -15.70
C GLU A 329 6.09 2.43 -15.12
N ILE A 330 6.50 1.89 -13.97
CA ILE A 330 7.72 2.27 -13.26
C ILE A 330 8.55 1.01 -13.04
N ARG A 331 9.68 0.90 -13.74
CA ARG A 331 10.40 -0.38 -13.81
C ARG A 331 11.90 -0.31 -14.01
N ASP A 332 12.58 -1.37 -13.62
CA ASP A 332 14.00 -1.57 -13.87
C ASP A 332 14.86 -0.38 -13.37
N ASN A 333 14.44 0.27 -12.27
CA ASN A 333 15.22 1.31 -11.59
C ASN A 333 16.14 0.67 -10.55
N LEU A 334 17.25 1.35 -10.21
CA LEU A 334 18.26 0.77 -9.32
C LEU A 334 17.76 0.61 -7.88
N ASN A 335 16.93 1.54 -7.41
CA ASN A 335 16.38 1.52 -6.07
C ASN A 335 14.87 1.22 -6.15
N GLU A 336 14.03 1.99 -5.48
CA GLU A 336 12.58 1.79 -5.38
C GLU A 336 11.86 2.24 -6.66
N GLY A 337 10.68 1.67 -6.91
CA GLY A 337 9.82 2.16 -7.97
C GLY A 337 9.27 3.55 -7.66
N ILE A 338 8.43 3.63 -6.62
CA ILE A 338 7.90 4.88 -6.09
C ILE A 338 8.33 4.97 -4.64
N GLU A 339 9.00 6.06 -4.29
CA GLU A 339 9.56 6.32 -2.97
C GLU A 339 8.99 7.62 -2.43
N SER A 340 8.75 7.67 -1.12
CA SER A 340 8.70 8.95 -0.43
C SER A 340 9.76 9.00 0.65
N GLN A 341 10.68 9.95 0.51
CA GLN A 341 11.65 10.16 1.56
C GLN A 341 10.97 10.61 2.86
N TRP A 342 9.99 11.52 2.74
CA TRP A 342 9.14 11.97 3.85
C TRP A 342 7.88 12.66 3.31
N ILE A 343 6.72 12.08 3.61
CA ILE A 343 5.41 12.73 3.45
C ILE A 343 5.05 13.42 4.76
N TYR A 344 4.95 14.75 4.71
CA TYR A 344 4.53 15.57 5.83
C TYR A 344 3.06 15.97 5.70
N SER A 345 2.35 15.95 6.82
CA SER A 345 1.07 16.65 6.99
C SER A 345 1.22 17.66 8.13
N GLY A 346 0.78 18.90 7.94
CA GLY A 346 0.95 19.98 8.92
C GLY A 346 0.29 21.26 8.44
N PHE A 347 0.31 22.32 9.26
CA PHE A 347 -0.28 23.63 8.91
C PHE A 347 -1.78 23.57 8.54
N GLY A 348 -2.50 22.61 9.10
CA GLY A 348 -3.92 22.38 8.77
C GLY A 348 -4.13 21.88 7.34
N ARG A 349 -3.10 21.27 6.73
CA ARG A 349 -3.12 20.70 5.38
C ARG A 349 -3.29 19.19 5.42
N GLU A 350 -3.88 18.67 4.36
CA GLU A 350 -3.91 17.23 4.09
C GLU A 350 -2.86 16.91 3.02
N ALA A 351 -2.04 15.89 3.29
CA ALA A 351 -1.20 15.24 2.31
C ALA A 351 -1.97 14.10 1.65
N GLU A 352 -1.88 13.98 0.33
CA GLU A 352 -2.60 12.98 -0.46
C GLU A 352 -1.70 12.40 -1.55
N VAL A 353 -1.61 11.07 -1.58
CA VAL A 353 -0.95 10.30 -2.64
C VAL A 353 -1.92 9.22 -3.12
N GLU A 354 -2.37 9.34 -4.38
CA GLU A 354 -3.18 8.34 -5.07
C GLU A 354 -2.37 7.68 -6.19
N ILE A 355 -2.17 6.38 -6.10
CA ILE A 355 -1.49 5.55 -7.10
C ILE A 355 -2.53 4.59 -7.65
N SER A 356 -2.84 4.69 -8.94
CA SER A 356 -3.88 3.89 -9.56
C SER A 356 -3.47 3.32 -10.90
N ARG A 357 -3.88 2.07 -11.18
CA ARG A 357 -3.64 1.42 -12.49
C ARG A 357 -2.16 1.35 -12.90
N CYS A 358 -1.26 1.42 -11.93
CA CYS A 358 0.18 1.45 -12.19
C CYS A 358 0.78 0.06 -12.18
N ARG A 359 1.85 -0.11 -12.95
CA ARG A 359 2.69 -1.31 -12.95
C ARG A 359 4.05 -0.93 -12.39
N VAL A 360 4.40 -1.48 -11.24
CA VAL A 360 5.64 -1.18 -10.52
C VAL A 360 6.45 -2.45 -10.35
N LEU A 361 7.49 -2.61 -11.16
CA LEU A 361 8.12 -3.92 -11.30
C LEU A 361 9.62 -3.93 -11.57
N ARG A 362 10.31 -4.97 -11.09
CA ARG A 362 11.75 -5.19 -11.31
C ARG A 362 12.63 -4.03 -10.85
N ASN A 363 12.20 -3.31 -9.82
CA ASN A 363 13.04 -2.30 -9.19
C ASN A 363 14.01 -2.98 -8.22
N GLY A 364 15.18 -2.35 -8.02
CA GLY A 364 16.30 -2.97 -7.31
C GLY A 364 16.17 -2.98 -5.79
N ASP A 365 15.20 -2.24 -5.25
CA ASP A 365 14.78 -2.28 -3.84
C ASP A 365 13.25 -2.56 -3.78
N GLU A 366 12.45 -1.76 -3.08
CA GLU A 366 11.00 -1.92 -2.93
C GLU A 366 10.21 -1.51 -4.19
N GLY A 367 8.98 -2.02 -4.34
CA GLY A 367 8.06 -1.54 -5.36
C GLY A 367 7.58 -0.12 -5.06
N ILE A 368 6.75 0.01 -4.03
CA ILE A 368 6.22 1.28 -3.53
C ILE A 368 6.59 1.38 -2.05
N ASP A 369 7.33 2.43 -1.69
CA ASP A 369 7.67 2.75 -0.31
C ASP A 369 7.24 4.19 0.02
N LEU A 370 6.50 4.35 1.13
CA LEU A 370 5.90 5.61 1.52
C LEU A 370 6.02 5.85 3.03
N ASP A 371 7.04 6.62 3.40
CA ASP A 371 7.25 7.13 4.76
C ASP A 371 6.35 8.33 5.11
N LEU A 372 5.47 8.16 6.10
CA LEU A 372 4.64 9.21 6.67
C LEU A 372 5.32 9.81 7.91
N ALA A 373 5.85 11.02 7.76
CA ALA A 373 6.66 11.69 8.77
C ALA A 373 5.84 12.22 9.96
N ALA A 374 6.48 12.24 11.13
CA ALA A 374 6.03 13.02 12.29
C ALA A 374 6.00 14.53 12.01
N ILE A 375 5.20 15.26 12.80
CA ILE A 375 5.20 16.74 12.76
C ILE A 375 6.38 17.25 13.59
N GLU A 376 7.27 18.04 12.98
CA GLU A 376 8.29 18.74 13.76
C GLU A 376 7.62 19.72 14.74
N GLY A 377 7.68 19.43 16.05
CA GLY A 377 6.99 20.22 17.10
C GLY A 377 7.42 21.69 17.23
N THR A 378 8.45 22.13 16.49
CA THR A 378 8.85 23.53 16.37
C THR A 378 8.19 24.30 15.24
N LEU A 379 7.47 23.61 14.34
CA LEU A 379 6.81 24.25 13.21
C LEU A 379 5.63 25.12 13.66
N PRO A 380 5.44 26.30 13.02
CA PRO A 380 4.21 27.07 13.20
C PRO A 380 2.99 26.19 12.90
N GLU A 381 1.90 26.36 13.65
CA GLU A 381 0.63 25.69 13.35
C GLU A 381 0.66 24.15 13.41
N ALA A 382 1.68 23.54 14.04
CA ALA A 382 1.77 22.10 14.31
C ALA A 382 0.53 21.51 15.05
N ASN A 383 -0.23 22.34 15.77
CA ASN A 383 -1.44 21.94 16.48
C ASN A 383 -2.73 22.00 15.63
N LEU A 384 -2.64 22.40 14.35
CA LEU A 384 -3.81 22.40 13.48
C LEU A 384 -4.12 20.98 12.99
N PRO A 385 -5.40 20.57 12.96
CA PRO A 385 -5.80 19.26 12.45
C PRO A 385 -5.26 19.04 11.04
N SER A 386 -4.46 17.99 10.87
CA SER A 386 -3.80 17.63 9.62
C SER A 386 -4.01 16.14 9.36
N GLY A 387 -3.81 15.69 8.12
CA GLY A 387 -4.03 14.29 7.77
C GLY A 387 -3.17 13.84 6.59
N SER A 388 -2.92 12.53 6.54
CA SER A 388 -2.19 11.86 5.46
C SER A 388 -3.06 10.77 4.86
N LYS A 389 -3.32 10.86 3.57
CA LYS A 389 -4.17 9.94 2.82
C LYS A 389 -3.35 9.26 1.73
N VAL A 390 -3.25 7.94 1.82
CA VAL A 390 -2.62 7.10 0.80
C VAL A 390 -3.67 6.16 0.22
N LYS A 391 -3.76 6.14 -1.11
CA LYS A 391 -4.63 5.23 -1.84
C LYS A 391 -3.84 4.56 -2.95
N ILE A 392 -3.67 3.25 -2.88
CA ILE A 392 -3.06 2.41 -3.91
C ILE A 392 -4.14 1.49 -4.45
N ARG A 393 -4.43 1.53 -5.75
CA ARG A 393 -5.58 0.83 -6.32
C ARG A 393 -5.35 0.30 -7.73
N ASN A 394 -5.83 -0.90 -8.04
CA ASN A 394 -5.74 -1.46 -9.41
C ASN A 394 -4.28 -1.56 -9.89
N CYS A 395 -3.33 -1.77 -8.99
CA CYS A 395 -1.91 -1.81 -9.33
C CYS A 395 -1.40 -3.24 -9.49
N GLU A 396 -0.35 -3.40 -10.28
CA GLU A 396 0.49 -4.59 -10.36
C GLU A 396 1.86 -4.25 -9.76
N VAL A 397 2.25 -4.88 -8.65
CA VAL A 397 3.51 -4.63 -7.95
C VAL A 397 4.28 -5.94 -7.86
N THR A 398 5.27 -6.12 -8.75
CA THR A 398 5.81 -7.46 -9.04
C THR A 398 7.33 -7.52 -9.28
N ASP A 399 7.96 -8.63 -8.87
CA ASP A 399 9.39 -8.93 -9.10
C ASP A 399 10.33 -7.81 -8.61
N ASN A 400 9.95 -7.05 -7.58
CA ASN A 400 10.85 -6.10 -6.92
C ASN A 400 11.78 -6.86 -5.96
N PHE A 401 13.01 -6.35 -5.76
CA PHE A 401 14.04 -7.09 -5.04
C PHE A 401 13.75 -7.23 -3.54
N LEU A 402 13.06 -6.25 -2.95
CA LEU A 402 12.66 -6.23 -1.54
C LEU A 402 11.13 -6.39 -1.42
N GLU A 403 10.46 -5.56 -0.62
CA GLU A 403 9.01 -5.58 -0.44
C GLU A 403 8.25 -5.10 -1.69
N GLY A 404 7.01 -5.55 -1.82
CA GLY A 404 6.09 -5.00 -2.83
C GLY A 404 5.64 -3.59 -2.46
N ILE A 405 4.90 -3.47 -1.35
CA ILE A 405 4.40 -2.20 -0.83
C ILE A 405 4.81 -2.05 0.63
N VAL A 406 5.47 -0.95 0.96
CA VAL A 406 5.81 -0.51 2.32
C VAL A 406 5.05 0.78 2.62
N ILE A 407 4.44 0.82 3.81
CA ILE A 407 3.89 2.04 4.38
C ILE A 407 4.48 2.15 5.78
N ASP A 408 5.35 3.13 5.97
CA ASP A 408 5.92 3.44 7.28
C ASP A 408 5.21 4.65 7.89
N ILE A 409 4.83 4.55 9.15
CA ILE A 409 4.28 5.65 9.93
C ILE A 409 5.28 5.97 11.01
N ASP A 410 5.99 7.08 10.83
CA ASP A 410 6.99 7.58 11.78
C ASP A 410 6.40 8.64 12.74
N SER A 411 5.11 8.94 12.63
CA SER A 411 4.40 9.82 13.56
C SER A 411 4.07 9.12 14.88
N THR A 412 3.87 9.89 15.96
CA THR A 412 3.45 9.36 17.26
C THR A 412 1.99 9.69 17.58
N PRO A 413 1.34 9.00 18.54
CA PRO A 413 -0.03 9.34 18.96
C PRO A 413 -0.23 10.80 19.38
N GLU A 414 0.84 11.45 19.87
CA GLU A 414 0.83 12.85 20.29
C GLU A 414 0.67 13.83 19.13
N ASP A 415 1.06 13.44 17.91
CA ASP A 415 0.96 14.28 16.70
C ASP A 415 -0.49 14.47 16.24
N GLN A 416 -1.41 13.58 16.65
CA GLN A 416 -2.85 13.65 16.35
C GLN A 416 -3.18 13.79 14.85
N ILE A 417 -2.40 13.12 13.99
CA ILE A 417 -2.60 13.09 12.54
C ILE A 417 -3.72 12.12 12.18
N ASP A 418 -4.66 12.52 11.32
CA ASP A 418 -5.63 11.60 10.70
C ASP A 418 -4.96 10.85 9.55
N ILE A 419 -4.51 9.61 9.80
CA ILE A 419 -3.82 8.78 8.81
C ILE A 419 -4.77 7.73 8.25
N ARG A 420 -4.89 7.70 6.92
CA ARG A 420 -5.77 6.76 6.20
C ARG A 420 -5.02 6.15 5.03
N VAL A 421 -4.92 4.82 5.04
CA VAL A 421 -4.14 4.07 4.05
C VAL A 421 -5.02 2.97 3.48
N ARG A 422 -5.20 2.99 2.15
CA ARG A 422 -6.00 2.01 1.43
C ARG A 422 -5.17 1.37 0.33
N ILE A 423 -5.06 0.05 0.36
CA ILE A 423 -4.48 -0.77 -0.69
C ILE A 423 -5.61 -1.67 -1.20
N ASP A 424 -6.17 -1.34 -2.36
CA ASP A 424 -7.36 -1.99 -2.89
C ASP A 424 -7.11 -2.59 -4.29
N ASP A 425 -7.82 -3.65 -4.64
CA ASP A 425 -7.95 -4.14 -6.03
C ASP A 425 -6.61 -4.40 -6.75
N SER A 426 -5.58 -4.89 -6.06
CA SER A 426 -4.21 -4.94 -6.60
C SER A 426 -3.63 -6.36 -6.65
N LEU A 427 -2.72 -6.60 -7.58
CA LEU A 427 -1.87 -7.79 -7.66
C LEU A 427 -0.49 -7.45 -7.12
N ILE A 428 -0.04 -8.19 -6.11
CA ILE A 428 1.21 -7.95 -5.38
C ILE A 428 1.93 -9.29 -5.24
N ASN A 429 2.85 -9.58 -6.16
CA ASN A 429 3.43 -10.92 -6.27
C ASN A 429 4.93 -10.95 -6.62
N ASP A 430 5.57 -12.09 -6.33
CA ASP A 430 6.98 -12.37 -6.66
C ASP A 430 8.00 -11.32 -6.17
N ASN A 431 7.65 -10.50 -5.17
CA ASN A 431 8.61 -9.57 -4.55
C ASN A 431 9.56 -10.35 -3.63
N GLY A 432 10.81 -9.90 -3.51
CA GLY A 432 11.87 -10.65 -2.83
C GLY A 432 11.70 -10.77 -1.30
N LEU A 433 10.95 -9.86 -0.68
CA LEU A 433 10.57 -9.90 0.74
C LEU A 433 9.04 -9.99 0.91
N SER A 434 8.43 -9.11 1.70
CA SER A 434 6.99 -9.19 1.98
C SER A 434 6.18 -8.62 0.83
N GLY A 435 4.97 -9.13 0.60
CA GLY A 435 4.06 -8.50 -0.37
C GLY A 435 3.65 -7.11 0.08
N VAL A 436 3.10 -7.01 1.30
CA VAL A 436 2.74 -5.76 1.95
C VAL A 436 3.37 -5.70 3.34
N PHE A 437 4.05 -4.60 3.65
CA PHE A 437 4.53 -4.28 4.98
C PHE A 437 3.89 -2.99 5.46
N LEU A 438 3.23 -3.06 6.63
CA LEU A 438 2.61 -1.91 7.28
C LEU A 438 3.31 -1.69 8.62
N ASP A 439 4.01 -0.58 8.76
CA ASP A 439 4.54 -0.12 10.05
C ASP A 439 3.67 1.00 10.60
N GLY A 440 3.36 0.92 11.90
CA GLY A 440 2.24 1.62 12.50
C GLY A 440 2.58 2.22 13.85
N ASP A 441 3.47 3.22 13.88
CA ASP A 441 3.83 3.87 15.15
C ASP A 441 2.79 4.86 15.69
N ALA A 442 1.72 5.11 14.94
CA ALA A 442 0.53 5.83 15.39
C ALA A 442 -0.79 5.14 14.98
N PRO A 443 -1.92 5.52 15.61
CA PRO A 443 -3.24 5.06 15.17
C PRO A 443 -3.54 5.53 13.74
N ALA A 444 -3.80 4.58 12.86
CA ALA A 444 -4.07 4.78 11.44
C ALA A 444 -5.15 3.82 10.95
N ALA A 445 -5.94 4.30 9.99
CA ALA A 445 -6.93 3.49 9.31
C ALA A 445 -6.29 2.72 8.15
N PHE A 446 -5.59 1.63 8.48
CA PHE A 446 -5.07 0.68 7.49
C PHE A 446 -6.15 -0.24 6.94
N ARG A 447 -6.16 -0.38 5.62
CA ARG A 447 -7.04 -1.30 4.92
C ARG A 447 -6.35 -1.90 3.69
N VAL A 448 -6.33 -3.23 3.62
CA VAL A 448 -5.97 -4.01 2.44
C VAL A 448 -7.20 -4.77 1.99
N SER A 449 -7.69 -4.55 0.78
CA SER A 449 -8.96 -5.13 0.33
C SER A 449 -8.96 -5.57 -1.13
N ARG A 450 -9.46 -6.77 -1.41
CA ARG A 450 -9.56 -7.30 -2.78
C ARG A 450 -8.18 -7.29 -3.46
N CYS A 451 -7.18 -7.87 -2.80
CA CYS A 451 -5.85 -8.01 -3.38
C CYS A 451 -5.49 -9.48 -3.55
N GLN A 452 -4.73 -9.78 -4.59
CA GLN A 452 -3.98 -11.02 -4.70
C GLN A 452 -2.55 -10.75 -4.25
N ILE A 453 -2.13 -11.46 -3.20
CA ILE A 453 -0.85 -11.27 -2.51
C ILE A 453 -0.15 -12.61 -2.44
N SER A 454 0.72 -12.87 -3.40
CA SER A 454 1.15 -14.23 -3.70
C SER A 454 2.63 -14.33 -4.04
N ALA A 455 3.21 -15.50 -3.83
CA ALA A 455 4.57 -15.82 -4.26
C ALA A 455 5.68 -14.87 -3.73
N ASN A 456 5.42 -14.04 -2.71
CA ASN A 456 6.43 -13.12 -2.17
C ASN A 456 7.44 -13.90 -1.31
N GLY A 457 8.69 -13.46 -1.30
CA GLY A 457 9.85 -14.18 -0.74
C GLY A 457 9.79 -14.44 0.76
N THR A 458 9.06 -13.60 1.50
CA THR A 458 8.80 -13.79 2.93
C THR A 458 7.30 -13.86 3.23
N ASP A 459 6.69 -12.82 3.78
CA ASP A 459 5.31 -12.83 4.22
C ASP A 459 4.37 -12.27 3.14
N GLY A 460 3.12 -12.71 3.12
CA GLY A 460 2.10 -12.05 2.30
C GLY A 460 1.85 -10.64 2.81
N VAL A 461 1.36 -10.54 4.04
CA VAL A 461 1.17 -9.26 4.75
C VAL A 461 1.86 -9.32 6.10
N SER A 462 2.74 -8.37 6.37
CA SER A 462 3.41 -8.18 7.65
C SER A 462 2.98 -6.84 8.27
N VAL A 463 2.69 -6.86 9.57
CA VAL A 463 2.25 -5.67 10.31
C VAL A 463 3.08 -5.50 11.59
N SER A 464 3.66 -4.32 11.77
CA SER A 464 4.14 -3.80 13.05
C SER A 464 3.30 -2.59 13.47
N SER A 465 3.13 -2.41 14.77
CA SER A 465 2.40 -1.27 15.33
C SER A 465 2.57 -1.22 16.84
N ILE A 466 2.26 -0.08 17.46
CA ILE A 466 2.24 0.06 18.91
C ILE A 466 1.00 -0.60 19.56
N PRO A 467 1.03 -0.88 20.88
CA PRO A 467 -0.09 -1.48 21.62
C PRO A 467 -1.41 -0.70 21.60
N THR A 468 -1.35 0.61 21.44
CA THR A 468 -2.52 1.49 21.31
C THR A 468 -2.76 1.93 19.86
N GLY A 469 -2.09 1.26 18.92
CA GLY A 469 -1.98 1.67 17.53
C GLY A 469 -3.09 1.09 16.67
N SER A 470 -2.73 0.82 15.42
CA SER A 470 -3.68 0.44 14.37
C SER A 470 -4.10 -1.03 14.49
N GLU A 471 -5.38 -1.29 14.22
CA GLU A 471 -5.90 -2.61 13.92
C GLU A 471 -6.14 -2.72 12.40
N ALA A 472 -5.10 -3.16 11.69
CA ALA A 472 -5.14 -3.26 10.23
C ALA A 472 -6.27 -4.21 9.78
N LEU A 473 -7.06 -3.76 8.80
CA LEU A 473 -8.14 -4.54 8.20
C LEU A 473 -7.64 -5.17 6.90
N ILE A 474 -7.57 -6.50 6.86
CA ILE A 474 -7.28 -7.26 5.64
C ILE A 474 -8.55 -8.00 5.22
N ARG A 475 -9.04 -7.77 4.01
CA ARG A 475 -10.31 -8.36 3.58
C ARG A 475 -10.40 -8.74 2.12
N ASN A 476 -11.20 -9.75 1.81
CA ASN A 476 -11.45 -10.13 0.42
C ASN A 476 -10.17 -10.43 -0.37
N CYS A 477 -9.10 -10.87 0.29
CA CYS A 477 -7.80 -11.08 -0.33
C CYS A 477 -7.49 -12.56 -0.52
N ASN A 478 -6.75 -12.85 -1.58
CA ASN A 478 -6.09 -14.15 -1.80
C ASN A 478 -4.62 -14.00 -1.40
N ILE A 479 -4.20 -14.74 -0.38
CA ILE A 479 -2.85 -14.68 0.21
C ILE A 479 -2.20 -16.04 0.05
N LEU A 480 -1.43 -16.24 -1.03
CA LEU A 480 -1.13 -17.56 -1.56
C LEU A 480 0.37 -17.80 -1.77
N GLY A 481 0.89 -18.93 -1.31
CA GLY A 481 2.23 -19.39 -1.74
C GLY A 481 3.42 -18.54 -1.28
N ASN A 482 3.25 -17.62 -0.33
CA ASN A 482 4.34 -16.77 0.19
C ASN A 482 5.43 -17.58 0.93
N GLY A 483 6.68 -17.11 0.92
CA GLY A 483 7.87 -17.87 1.33
C GLY A 483 7.93 -18.29 2.80
N ARG A 484 7.30 -17.51 3.66
CA ARG A 484 7.26 -17.73 5.10
C ARG A 484 5.81 -17.77 5.59
N VAL A 485 5.18 -16.62 5.83
CA VAL A 485 3.84 -16.57 6.43
C VAL A 485 2.81 -15.96 5.48
N GLY A 486 1.54 -16.36 5.58
CA GLY A 486 0.46 -15.64 4.91
C GLY A 486 0.26 -14.25 5.51
N VAL A 487 -0.13 -14.18 6.78
CA VAL A 487 -0.27 -12.94 7.55
C VAL A 487 0.56 -13.03 8.84
N SER A 488 1.44 -12.06 9.06
CA SER A 488 2.31 -11.99 10.24
C SER A 488 2.12 -10.68 11.03
N ILE A 489 2.35 -10.76 12.34
CA ILE A 489 2.44 -9.60 13.22
C ILE A 489 3.82 -9.60 13.91
N LEU A 490 4.50 -8.46 13.94
CA LEU A 490 5.83 -8.32 14.55
C LEU A 490 5.81 -7.76 15.99
N ASP A 491 4.69 -7.14 16.38
CA ASP A 491 4.55 -6.37 17.62
C ASP A 491 3.29 -6.68 18.43
N LEU A 492 3.08 -5.96 19.55
CA LEU A 492 1.88 -6.00 20.39
C LEU A 492 0.65 -5.34 19.72
N CYS A 493 0.42 -5.59 18.44
CA CYS A 493 -0.73 -5.04 17.73
C CYS A 493 -1.78 -6.11 17.39
N SER A 494 -2.87 -5.66 16.79
CA SER A 494 -4.01 -6.49 16.39
C SER A 494 -4.17 -6.39 14.87
N VAL A 495 -4.52 -7.48 14.22
CA VAL A 495 -4.92 -7.49 12.81
C VAL A 495 -6.25 -8.21 12.69
N PHE A 496 -7.17 -7.64 11.93
CA PHE A 496 -8.45 -8.25 11.62
C PHE A 496 -8.50 -8.70 10.16
N VAL A 497 -8.61 -10.02 9.96
CA VAL A 497 -8.68 -10.66 8.65
C VAL A 497 -10.07 -11.21 8.42
N THR A 498 -10.72 -10.82 7.33
CA THR A 498 -12.06 -11.34 6.98
C THR A 498 -12.21 -11.66 5.51
N ASN A 499 -12.99 -12.69 5.16
CA ASN A 499 -13.28 -13.04 3.77
C ASN A 499 -12.02 -13.26 2.92
N CYS A 500 -10.96 -13.85 3.49
CA CYS A 500 -9.70 -14.09 2.78
C CYS A 500 -9.50 -15.59 2.50
N TRP A 501 -8.71 -15.90 1.48
CA TRP A 501 -8.14 -17.22 1.25
C TRP A 501 -6.65 -17.19 1.57
N ILE A 502 -6.23 -17.89 2.62
CA ILE A 502 -4.84 -17.92 3.08
C ILE A 502 -4.33 -19.34 2.97
N SER A 503 -3.38 -19.59 2.06
CA SER A 503 -2.96 -20.94 1.70
C SER A 503 -1.51 -20.98 1.21
N GLY A 504 -0.90 -22.17 1.32
CA GLY A 504 0.34 -22.48 0.61
C GLY A 504 1.61 -21.77 1.08
N SER A 505 1.56 -21.00 2.17
CA SER A 505 2.73 -20.31 2.69
C SER A 505 3.77 -21.30 3.23
N GLY A 506 5.05 -21.00 3.06
CA GLY A 506 6.15 -21.94 3.32
C GLY A 506 6.31 -22.41 4.77
N LEU A 507 5.94 -21.57 5.75
CA LEU A 507 6.01 -21.86 7.18
C LEU A 507 4.62 -22.08 7.81
N SER A 508 3.74 -21.08 7.73
CA SER A 508 2.40 -21.10 8.35
C SER A 508 1.50 -20.10 7.63
N PRO A 509 0.17 -20.30 7.54
CA PRO A 509 -0.71 -19.25 7.04
C PRO A 509 -0.76 -18.02 7.95
N LEU A 510 -0.57 -18.20 9.27
CA LEU A 510 -0.68 -17.14 10.28
C LEU A 510 0.48 -17.25 11.28
N GLU A 511 1.07 -16.12 11.68
CA GLU A 511 2.10 -16.04 12.73
C GLU A 511 1.95 -14.76 13.55
N ASN A 512 1.77 -14.91 14.87
CA ASN A 512 1.59 -13.79 15.80
C ASN A 512 2.32 -14.06 17.13
N PRO A 513 3.65 -13.95 17.16
CA PRO A 513 4.46 -14.30 18.33
C PRO A 513 4.23 -13.35 19.52
N ARG A 514 3.71 -12.14 19.27
CA ARG A 514 3.51 -11.08 20.28
C ARG A 514 2.09 -10.51 20.27
N GLY A 515 1.54 -10.27 19.09
CA GLY A 515 0.22 -9.67 18.89
C GLY A 515 -0.91 -10.68 18.72
N MET A 516 -2.03 -10.20 18.19
CA MET A 516 -3.23 -11.01 17.97
C MET A 516 -3.73 -10.88 16.53
N ILE A 517 -3.81 -12.00 15.81
CA ILE A 517 -4.52 -12.08 14.53
C ILE A 517 -5.90 -12.64 14.79
N GLN A 518 -6.93 -11.85 14.48
CA GLN A 518 -8.32 -12.30 14.44
C GLN A 518 -8.69 -12.65 13.02
N VAL A 519 -9.19 -13.87 12.80
CA VAL A 519 -9.64 -14.32 11.48
C VAL A 519 -11.12 -14.66 11.53
N GLN A 520 -11.86 -14.19 10.55
CA GLN A 520 -13.28 -14.44 10.42
C GLN A 520 -13.67 -14.76 8.97
N ASP A 521 -14.69 -15.60 8.77
CA ASP A 521 -15.31 -15.81 7.44
C ASP A 521 -14.33 -16.13 6.31
N SER A 522 -13.24 -16.82 6.63
CA SER A 522 -12.08 -17.02 5.74
C SER A 522 -11.79 -18.51 5.50
N ILE A 523 -11.03 -18.80 4.46
CA ILE A 523 -10.43 -20.11 4.20
C ILE A 523 -8.97 -20.03 4.66
N VAL A 524 -8.58 -20.87 5.61
CA VAL A 524 -7.21 -20.90 6.13
C VAL A 524 -6.68 -22.33 6.09
N THR A 525 -5.69 -22.59 5.25
CA THR A 525 -5.10 -23.92 5.10
C THR A 525 -3.67 -23.99 5.68
N GLY A 526 -3.27 -25.17 6.16
CA GLY A 526 -1.90 -25.38 6.65
C GLY A 526 -1.62 -24.87 8.07
N LEU A 527 -2.64 -24.54 8.87
CA LEU A 527 -2.44 -24.21 10.29
C LEU A 527 -1.82 -25.39 11.05
N SER A 528 -0.86 -25.09 11.91
CA SER A 528 -0.28 -26.08 12.82
C SER A 528 -1.32 -26.55 13.84
N SER A 529 -1.18 -27.78 14.35
CA SER A 529 -2.06 -28.29 15.41
C SER A 529 -1.93 -27.55 16.75
N GLU A 530 -0.91 -26.71 16.88
CA GLU A 530 -0.60 -25.94 18.09
C GLU A 530 -1.12 -24.49 18.01
N TYR A 531 -1.59 -24.03 16.84
CA TYR A 531 -2.11 -22.68 16.67
C TYR A 531 -3.37 -22.47 17.52
N ASP A 532 -3.47 -21.31 18.18
CA ASP A 532 -4.64 -20.96 18.97
C ASP A 532 -5.85 -20.64 18.07
N LEU A 533 -6.77 -21.59 17.97
CA LEU A 533 -8.00 -21.44 17.20
C LEU A 533 -9.04 -20.54 17.89
N THR A 534 -8.76 -19.98 19.08
CA THR A 534 -9.72 -19.09 19.76
C THR A 534 -9.95 -17.75 19.04
N THR A 535 -8.99 -17.33 18.22
CA THR A 535 -9.04 -16.11 17.40
C THR A 535 -9.53 -16.33 15.97
N VAL A 536 -9.70 -17.60 15.57
CA VAL A 536 -10.25 -17.99 14.26
C VAL A 536 -11.73 -18.34 14.43
N ARG A 537 -12.61 -17.67 13.70
CA ARG A 537 -14.07 -17.78 13.81
C ARG A 537 -14.69 -17.95 12.45
N TYR A 538 -15.81 -18.68 12.37
CA TYR A 538 -16.60 -18.82 11.13
C TYR A 538 -15.74 -19.11 9.89
N SER A 539 -14.67 -19.88 10.05
CA SER A 539 -13.70 -20.11 8.99
C SER A 539 -13.69 -21.57 8.58
N LEU A 540 -13.27 -21.83 7.35
CA LEU A 540 -13.07 -23.17 6.82
C LEU A 540 -11.60 -23.55 6.96
N LEU A 541 -11.37 -24.63 7.71
CA LEU A 541 -10.06 -25.18 8.02
C LEU A 541 -9.94 -26.60 7.44
N PRO A 542 -8.82 -27.00 6.82
CA PRO A 542 -8.67 -28.35 6.31
C PRO A 542 -8.61 -29.39 7.44
N GLY A 543 -9.03 -30.63 7.15
CA GLY A 543 -8.94 -31.76 8.07
C GLY A 543 -10.29 -32.27 8.63
N SER A 544 -10.21 -33.28 9.52
CA SER A 544 -11.38 -34.04 10.01
C SER A 544 -11.57 -34.05 11.53
N ILE A 545 -10.63 -33.48 12.29
CA ILE A 545 -10.67 -33.47 13.76
C ILE A 545 -11.21 -32.12 14.21
N GLN A 546 -12.38 -32.14 14.83
CA GLN A 546 -13.00 -30.98 15.46
C GLN A 546 -12.47 -30.85 16.89
N PRO A 547 -11.58 -29.90 17.19
CA PRO A 547 -11.28 -29.59 18.57
C PRO A 547 -12.55 -29.01 19.24
N ASP A 548 -12.80 -29.44 20.48
CA ASP A 548 -14.01 -29.13 21.23
C ASP A 548 -13.94 -27.68 21.77
N PHE A 549 -14.11 -26.70 20.88
CA PHE A 549 -14.17 -25.29 21.24
C PHE A 549 -15.61 -24.79 21.12
N SER A 550 -16.26 -24.60 22.27
CA SER A 550 -17.58 -23.98 22.34
C SER A 550 -17.50 -22.50 21.89
N GLY A 551 -18.08 -22.16 20.74
CA GLY A 551 -18.40 -20.77 20.39
C GLY A 551 -17.66 -20.11 19.22
N ASN A 552 -16.76 -20.80 18.51
CA ASN A 552 -16.06 -20.24 17.34
C ASN A 552 -16.62 -20.70 15.98
N PHE A 553 -17.49 -21.72 15.98
CA PHE A 553 -18.28 -22.17 14.81
C PHE A 553 -17.50 -22.47 13.51
N ASN A 554 -16.19 -22.74 13.61
CA ASN A 554 -15.35 -23.16 12.48
C ASN A 554 -15.83 -24.48 11.87
N ARG A 555 -15.56 -24.64 10.57
CA ARG A 555 -15.82 -25.87 9.81
C ARG A 555 -14.51 -26.55 9.44
N PHE A 556 -14.54 -27.87 9.43
CA PHE A 556 -13.38 -28.70 9.12
C PHE A 556 -13.68 -29.54 7.87
N GLY A 557 -12.87 -29.35 6.82
CA GLY A 557 -12.94 -30.09 5.57
C GLY A 557 -12.24 -29.35 4.44
N GLU A 558 -12.13 -30.02 3.28
CA GLU A 558 -11.47 -29.44 2.12
C GLU A 558 -12.26 -28.25 1.54
N PRO A 559 -11.58 -27.18 1.10
CA PRO A 559 -12.23 -25.97 0.61
C PRO A 559 -13.04 -26.21 -0.67
N MET A 560 -12.53 -27.06 -1.58
CA MET A 560 -13.14 -27.36 -2.89
C MET A 560 -13.50 -26.09 -3.66
N VAL A 561 -12.49 -25.44 -4.22
CA VAL A 561 -12.61 -24.20 -5.01
C VAL A 561 -12.44 -24.45 -6.51
N LEU A 562 -12.71 -23.44 -7.34
CA LEU A 562 -12.76 -23.58 -8.80
C LEU A 562 -11.39 -23.87 -9.40
N ALA A 563 -10.35 -23.19 -8.91
CA ALA A 563 -8.98 -23.44 -9.32
C ALA A 563 -8.02 -23.21 -8.15
N GLU A 564 -7.31 -24.26 -7.75
CA GLU A 564 -6.22 -24.19 -6.77
C GLU A 564 -5.02 -25.04 -7.21
N PRO A 565 -3.79 -24.62 -6.90
CA PRO A 565 -2.62 -25.47 -7.03
C PRO A 565 -2.72 -26.72 -6.15
N GLU A 566 -2.30 -27.88 -6.66
CA GLU A 566 -2.18 -29.10 -5.85
C GLU A 566 -1.12 -28.95 -4.76
N THR A 567 -0.06 -28.22 -5.07
CA THR A 567 1.10 -28.10 -4.19
C THR A 567 1.77 -26.74 -4.40
N TYR A 568 2.14 -26.14 -3.28
CA TYR A 568 3.01 -24.97 -3.21
C TYR A 568 4.38 -25.43 -2.76
N GLN A 569 5.42 -24.97 -3.45
CA GLN A 569 6.80 -25.27 -3.08
C GLN A 569 7.70 -24.08 -3.37
N TRP A 570 8.81 -23.97 -2.63
CA TRP A 570 9.86 -23.00 -2.91
C TRP A 570 11.09 -23.64 -3.56
N GLY A 571 11.68 -22.91 -4.50
CA GLY A 571 12.91 -23.27 -5.17
C GLY A 571 13.78 -22.05 -5.48
N GLN A 572 14.74 -22.26 -6.36
CA GLN A 572 15.66 -21.23 -6.81
C GLN A 572 15.75 -21.26 -8.34
N TRP A 573 15.50 -20.13 -8.99
CA TRP A 573 15.80 -19.92 -10.40
C TRP A 573 17.28 -19.58 -10.56
N LEU A 574 18.02 -20.39 -11.31
CA LEU A 574 19.48 -20.29 -11.40
C LEU A 574 19.94 -19.48 -12.63
N PRO A 575 21.15 -18.89 -12.60
CA PRO A 575 21.70 -18.12 -13.74
C PRO A 575 21.91 -18.91 -15.03
N ASP A 576 21.84 -20.23 -15.00
CA ASP A 576 21.92 -21.10 -16.18
C ASP A 576 20.54 -21.56 -16.68
N GLU A 577 19.49 -20.80 -16.34
CA GLU A 577 18.11 -21.00 -16.79
C GLU A 577 17.53 -22.37 -16.40
N THR A 578 17.87 -22.82 -15.20
CA THR A 578 17.29 -24.03 -14.61
C THR A 578 16.69 -23.74 -13.25
N LEU A 579 15.62 -24.47 -12.92
CA LEU A 579 14.99 -24.43 -11.61
C LEU A 579 15.66 -25.47 -10.71
N PHE A 580 16.03 -25.07 -9.50
CA PHE A 580 16.54 -25.95 -8.46
C PHE A 580 15.55 -26.04 -7.30
N THR A 581 15.27 -27.25 -6.83
CA THR A 581 14.44 -27.48 -5.65
C THR A 581 15.13 -28.42 -4.67
N THR A 582 14.97 -28.15 -3.37
CA THR A 582 15.55 -28.99 -2.31
C THR A 582 14.78 -30.30 -2.13
N ALA A 583 13.45 -30.25 -2.27
CA ALA A 583 12.59 -31.42 -2.38
C ALA A 583 12.20 -31.66 -3.84
N PRO A 584 12.16 -32.92 -4.33
CA PRO A 584 11.69 -33.19 -5.68
C PRO A 584 10.26 -32.70 -5.91
N LEU A 585 10.01 -32.08 -7.06
CA LEU A 585 8.66 -31.64 -7.43
C LEU A 585 7.76 -32.87 -7.63
N PRO A 586 6.54 -32.88 -7.09
CA PRO A 586 5.63 -34.02 -7.14
C PRO A 586 4.93 -34.16 -8.51
N LEU A 587 5.66 -34.06 -9.63
CA LEU A 587 5.07 -34.00 -10.97
C LEU A 587 4.60 -35.36 -11.49
N ALA A 588 3.29 -35.56 -11.51
CA ALA A 588 2.60 -36.61 -12.26
C ALA A 588 2.53 -36.29 -13.77
N SER A 589 2.15 -37.28 -14.59
CA SER A 589 2.01 -37.09 -16.04
C SER A 589 0.93 -36.06 -16.35
N GLY A 590 1.28 -34.99 -17.05
CA GLY A 590 0.34 -33.94 -17.49
C GLY A 590 0.32 -32.69 -16.60
N GLN A 591 0.81 -32.81 -15.36
CA GLN A 591 0.93 -31.66 -14.46
C GLN A 591 1.92 -30.63 -15.00
N LYS A 592 1.61 -29.36 -14.73
CA LYS A 592 2.42 -28.22 -15.08
C LYS A 592 2.78 -27.44 -13.84
N ILE A 593 3.79 -26.60 -13.96
CA ILE A 593 4.13 -25.67 -12.90
C ILE A 593 3.92 -24.24 -13.36
N GLU A 594 3.73 -23.37 -12.40
CA GLU A 594 3.87 -21.93 -12.53
C GLU A 594 4.93 -21.45 -11.55
N LEU A 595 5.60 -20.36 -11.91
CA LEU A 595 6.72 -19.80 -11.17
C LEU A 595 6.39 -18.34 -10.87
N GLY A 596 6.51 -17.94 -9.61
CA GLY A 596 6.29 -16.55 -9.21
C GLY A 596 4.86 -16.05 -9.39
N ASP A 597 3.88 -16.94 -9.59
CA ASP A 597 2.49 -16.54 -9.91
C ASP A 597 2.41 -15.58 -11.11
N ASP A 598 3.16 -15.88 -12.18
CA ASP A 598 3.29 -15.01 -13.35
C ASP A 598 2.26 -15.29 -14.45
N GLY A 599 1.26 -16.13 -14.18
CA GLY A 599 0.21 -16.50 -15.11
C GLY A 599 0.67 -17.42 -16.25
N VAL A 600 1.86 -18.04 -16.17
CA VAL A 600 2.41 -18.87 -17.25
C VAL A 600 2.65 -20.31 -16.79
N LEU A 601 1.85 -21.24 -17.33
CA LEU A 601 2.06 -22.67 -17.13
C LEU A 601 3.25 -23.21 -17.94
N ARG A 602 4.10 -23.97 -17.26
CA ARG A 602 5.38 -24.49 -17.77
C ARG A 602 5.47 -25.99 -17.62
N THR A 603 6.17 -26.61 -18.56
CA THR A 603 6.57 -28.01 -18.45
C THR A 603 7.95 -28.13 -17.81
N CYS A 604 8.16 -29.18 -17.02
CA CYS A 604 9.43 -29.45 -16.36
C CYS A 604 10.04 -30.76 -16.86
N THR A 605 11.31 -30.70 -17.28
CA THR A 605 12.13 -31.87 -17.56
C THR A 605 13.14 -32.06 -16.44
N ILE A 606 13.06 -33.18 -15.74
CA ILE A 606 13.97 -33.52 -14.64
C ILE A 606 15.40 -33.66 -15.16
N LEU A 607 16.32 -32.94 -14.52
CA LEU A 607 17.77 -33.08 -14.65
C LEU A 607 18.34 -33.80 -13.42
N GLU A 608 19.66 -33.95 -13.34
CA GLU A 608 20.31 -34.55 -12.17
C GLU A 608 20.26 -33.61 -10.94
N SER A 609 20.22 -34.20 -9.74
CA SER A 609 20.38 -33.50 -8.45
C SER A 609 19.33 -32.42 -8.12
N GLY A 610 18.05 -32.67 -8.41
CA GLY A 610 16.95 -31.75 -8.02
C GLY A 610 16.84 -30.51 -8.91
N ARG A 611 17.37 -30.59 -10.13
CA ARG A 611 17.32 -29.53 -11.12
C ARG A 611 16.30 -29.86 -12.21
N TYR A 612 15.68 -28.84 -12.78
CA TYR A 612 14.67 -28.97 -13.82
C TYR A 612 14.96 -27.96 -14.92
N LEU A 613 14.87 -28.43 -16.16
CA LEU A 613 14.72 -27.54 -17.31
C LEU A 613 13.24 -27.17 -17.40
N VAL A 614 12.95 -25.88 -17.50
CA VAL A 614 11.59 -25.34 -17.50
C VAL A 614 11.29 -24.71 -18.87
N ASP A 615 10.15 -25.03 -19.47
CA ASP A 615 9.75 -24.53 -20.79
C ASP A 615 8.28 -24.03 -20.79
N PRO A 616 8.02 -22.75 -21.15
CA PRO A 616 9.01 -21.70 -21.41
C PRO A 616 9.79 -21.29 -20.14
N PRO A 617 11.03 -20.78 -20.25
CA PRO A 617 11.73 -20.21 -19.10
C PRO A 617 11.03 -18.93 -18.61
N PRO A 618 10.98 -18.67 -17.29
CA PRO A 618 10.43 -17.43 -16.75
C PRO A 618 11.28 -16.22 -17.14
N GLN A 619 10.63 -15.07 -17.35
CA GLN A 619 11.28 -13.79 -17.63
C GLN A 619 11.60 -13.04 -16.34
N ARG A 620 12.47 -13.61 -15.51
CA ARG A 620 12.84 -13.04 -14.19
C ARG A 620 14.34 -13.12 -13.93
N THR A 621 14.78 -12.36 -12.93
CA THR A 621 16.16 -12.45 -12.44
C THR A 621 16.40 -13.73 -11.61
N PRO A 622 17.63 -14.26 -11.54
CA PRO A 622 17.94 -15.43 -10.70
C PRO A 622 17.69 -15.14 -9.22
N GLY A 623 16.96 -16.02 -8.52
CA GLY A 623 16.54 -15.77 -7.15
C GLY A 623 15.70 -16.91 -6.56
N GLY A 624 15.20 -16.71 -5.34
CA GLY A 624 14.17 -17.57 -4.77
C GLY A 624 12.88 -17.45 -5.59
N VAL A 625 12.12 -18.53 -5.71
CA VAL A 625 10.88 -18.54 -6.50
C VAL A 625 9.86 -19.49 -5.90
N ALA A 626 8.62 -19.02 -5.79
CA ALA A 626 7.47 -19.84 -5.48
C ALA A 626 7.08 -20.68 -6.71
N ILE A 627 6.71 -21.93 -6.47
CA ILE A 627 6.39 -22.93 -7.47
C ILE A 627 4.99 -23.46 -7.17
N PHE A 628 4.09 -23.27 -8.13
CA PHE A 628 2.70 -23.66 -8.06
C PHE A 628 2.53 -24.87 -8.96
N VAL A 629 2.21 -26.04 -8.38
CA VAL A 629 2.01 -27.27 -9.16
C VAL A 629 0.53 -27.43 -9.46
N TRP A 630 0.19 -27.47 -10.75
CA TRP A 630 -1.18 -27.49 -11.25
C TRP A 630 -1.57 -28.88 -11.79
N GLU A 631 -2.81 -29.29 -11.51
CA GLU A 631 -3.43 -30.49 -12.13
C GLU A 631 -3.44 -30.37 -13.66
N ASP A 632 -3.45 -31.51 -14.37
CA ASP A 632 -3.58 -31.52 -15.83
C ASP A 632 -4.93 -30.90 -16.26
N GLY A 633 -4.85 -29.81 -17.03
CA GLY A 633 -6.02 -29.06 -17.51
C GLY A 633 -6.51 -27.92 -16.60
N PHE A 634 -5.80 -27.62 -15.51
CA PHE A 634 -6.07 -26.51 -14.60
C PHE A 634 -4.94 -25.47 -14.61
N GLY A 635 -5.17 -24.34 -13.91
CA GLY A 635 -4.24 -23.22 -13.80
C GLY A 635 -4.20 -22.31 -15.04
N PRO A 636 -3.35 -21.28 -15.06
CA PRO A 636 -2.47 -20.80 -13.97
C PRO A 636 -3.17 -19.85 -12.99
N ILE A 637 -4.49 -19.73 -13.06
CA ILE A 637 -5.20 -18.69 -12.31
C ILE A 637 -5.84 -19.31 -11.08
N GLU A 638 -5.48 -18.85 -9.88
CA GLU A 638 -6.13 -19.26 -8.64
C GLU A 638 -7.50 -18.61 -8.51
N ASP A 639 -8.53 -19.44 -8.34
CA ASP A 639 -9.90 -18.97 -8.20
C ASP A 639 -10.52 -19.65 -6.99
N SER A 640 -10.61 -18.89 -5.90
CA SER A 640 -11.21 -19.34 -4.65
C SER A 640 -12.73 -19.48 -4.70
N THR A 641 -13.37 -19.26 -5.86
CA THR A 641 -14.80 -19.52 -6.04
C THR A 641 -15.16 -20.93 -5.53
N PRO A 642 -16.04 -21.05 -4.52
CA PRO A 642 -16.45 -22.36 -4.02
C PRO A 642 -17.17 -23.20 -5.08
N LEU A 643 -16.79 -24.47 -5.24
CA LEU A 643 -17.49 -25.41 -6.13
C LEU A 643 -18.90 -25.73 -5.63
N ASN A 644 -19.75 -26.17 -6.56
CA ASN A 644 -21.07 -26.74 -6.22
C ASN A 644 -20.92 -27.87 -5.19
N ASP A 645 -21.80 -27.85 -4.18
CA ASP A 645 -21.82 -28.78 -3.04
C ASP A 645 -20.62 -28.71 -2.06
N SER A 646 -19.67 -27.79 -2.25
CA SER A 646 -18.58 -27.57 -1.29
C SER A 646 -19.10 -27.14 0.09
N LEU A 647 -18.28 -27.37 1.14
CA LEU A 647 -18.57 -26.87 2.49
C LEU A 647 -18.62 -25.34 2.52
N ALA A 648 -17.84 -24.68 1.65
CA ALA A 648 -17.85 -23.24 1.47
C ALA A 648 -19.12 -22.75 0.75
N LEU A 649 -19.75 -23.50 -0.15
CA LEU A 649 -21.01 -23.08 -0.79
C LEU A 649 -22.23 -23.30 0.11
N ASN A 650 -22.33 -24.48 0.72
CA ASN A 650 -23.54 -24.93 1.42
C ASN A 650 -23.79 -24.26 2.78
N ASN A 651 -22.87 -23.42 3.25
CA ASN A 651 -22.94 -22.76 4.55
C ASN A 651 -22.87 -21.22 4.46
N GLY A 652 -22.89 -20.67 3.24
CA GLY A 652 -22.92 -19.23 3.02
C GLY A 652 -24.35 -18.72 3.10
N ASN A 653 -24.70 -18.08 4.21
CA ASN A 653 -25.92 -17.30 4.29
C ASN A 653 -25.72 -16.14 5.27
N PRO A 654 -25.32 -14.95 4.78
CA PRO A 654 -25.09 -13.80 5.66
C PRO A 654 -26.38 -13.33 6.35
N PHE A 655 -27.55 -13.82 5.93
CA PHE A 655 -28.85 -13.52 6.53
C PHE A 655 -29.22 -14.51 7.65
N THR A 656 -28.44 -15.55 7.90
CA THR A 656 -28.68 -16.52 8.99
C THR A 656 -27.71 -16.25 10.14
N LEU A 657 -28.27 -15.92 11.31
CA LEU A 657 -27.48 -15.70 12.52
C LEU A 657 -27.24 -17.01 13.29
N GLY A 658 -26.03 -17.19 13.79
CA GLY A 658 -25.67 -18.23 14.75
C GLY A 658 -26.28 -18.02 16.14
N GLU A 659 -26.04 -18.96 17.06
CA GLU A 659 -26.48 -18.85 18.46
C GLU A 659 -25.87 -17.63 19.18
N ASP A 660 -24.73 -17.17 18.70
CA ASP A 660 -24.01 -15.99 19.20
C ASP A 660 -24.41 -14.68 18.51
N GLN A 661 -25.41 -14.73 17.63
CA GLN A 661 -25.97 -13.63 16.83
C GLN A 661 -25.03 -13.07 15.75
N LEU A 662 -24.00 -13.81 15.34
CA LEU A 662 -23.13 -13.46 14.21
C LEU A 662 -23.56 -14.19 12.93
N PRO A 663 -23.34 -13.62 11.73
CA PRO A 663 -23.73 -14.23 10.47
C PRO A 663 -22.74 -15.34 10.08
N GLN A 664 -23.21 -16.34 9.32
CA GLN A 664 -22.34 -17.34 8.69
C GLN A 664 -22.06 -16.92 7.24
N ASN A 665 -20.84 -16.46 6.95
CA ASN A 665 -20.53 -15.77 5.69
C ASN A 665 -19.54 -16.50 4.76
N ILE A 666 -19.24 -17.78 5.04
CA ILE A 666 -18.43 -18.62 4.15
C ILE A 666 -19.31 -19.05 2.95
N GLY A 667 -19.26 -18.35 1.81
CA GLY A 667 -19.88 -18.75 0.54
C GLY A 667 -20.19 -17.60 -0.43
N PRO A 668 -20.61 -17.90 -1.69
CA PRO A 668 -20.79 -16.90 -2.76
C PRO A 668 -22.03 -16.00 -2.61
N SER A 669 -22.97 -16.36 -1.73
CA SER A 669 -24.08 -15.51 -1.29
C SER A 669 -23.68 -14.53 -0.18
N GLY A 670 -22.45 -14.66 0.33
CA GLY A 670 -21.82 -13.77 1.29
C GLY A 670 -21.08 -12.60 0.65
N ASN A 671 -20.42 -11.76 1.44
CA ASN A 671 -19.56 -10.67 0.91
C ASN A 671 -18.21 -11.16 0.42
N ASN A 672 -18.17 -12.41 0.00
CA ASN A 672 -16.95 -13.10 -0.34
C ASN A 672 -16.90 -13.28 -1.85
N PRO A 673 -16.59 -12.23 -2.64
CA PRO A 673 -16.13 -12.43 -4.00
C PRO A 673 -14.71 -13.00 -3.92
N LEU A 674 -14.61 -14.27 -3.54
CA LEU A 674 -13.41 -15.10 -3.69
C LEU A 674 -12.98 -15.25 -5.17
N SER A 675 -13.69 -14.58 -6.09
CA SER A 675 -13.47 -14.56 -7.52
C SER A 675 -12.57 -13.39 -7.98
N PHE A 676 -12.01 -12.60 -7.06
CA PHE A 676 -11.10 -11.51 -7.44
C PHE A 676 -9.67 -12.02 -7.54
N VAL A 677 -9.07 -11.89 -8.72
CA VAL A 677 -7.78 -12.51 -9.06
C VAL A 677 -6.90 -11.52 -9.85
N GLY A 678 -6.98 -10.23 -9.50
CA GLY A 678 -6.12 -9.20 -10.08
C GLY A 678 -6.87 -7.92 -10.47
N PRO A 679 -6.12 -6.85 -10.79
CA PRO A 679 -6.64 -5.50 -10.90
C PRO A 679 -7.72 -5.37 -11.96
N ASP A 680 -8.84 -4.75 -11.58
CA ASP A 680 -9.97 -4.49 -12.47
C ASP A 680 -10.43 -3.04 -12.31
N PRO A 681 -10.12 -2.16 -13.28
CA PRO A 681 -10.51 -0.75 -13.22
C PRO A 681 -12.02 -0.54 -13.23
N ALA A 682 -12.81 -1.52 -13.68
CA ALA A 682 -14.25 -1.41 -13.70
C ALA A 682 -14.88 -1.58 -12.31
N LEU A 683 -14.15 -2.09 -11.32
CA LEU A 683 -14.66 -2.20 -9.96
C LEU A 683 -14.86 -0.80 -9.36
N PRO A 684 -15.98 -0.55 -8.66
CA PRO A 684 -16.19 0.69 -7.93
C PRO A 684 -15.22 0.79 -6.75
N ASP A 685 -14.92 2.01 -6.35
CA ASP A 685 -14.20 2.28 -5.10
C ASP A 685 -14.95 1.59 -3.94
N PRO A 686 -14.30 0.75 -3.12
CA PRO A 686 -14.97 0.19 -1.99
C PRO A 686 -15.57 1.28 -1.10
N SER A 687 -16.72 0.97 -0.50
CA SER A 687 -17.46 1.94 0.29
C SER A 687 -16.60 2.51 1.43
N SER A 688 -16.64 3.84 1.59
CA SER A 688 -15.97 4.58 2.66
C SER A 688 -16.85 4.70 3.91
N GLN A 689 -17.47 3.60 4.35
CA GLN A 689 -18.23 3.60 5.61
C GLN A 689 -17.30 3.85 6.81
N ALA A 690 -17.87 4.18 7.96
CA ALA A 690 -17.10 4.28 9.20
C ALA A 690 -16.38 2.93 9.44
N GLN A 691 -15.06 2.96 9.51
CA GLN A 691 -14.21 1.80 9.76
C GLN A 691 -13.74 1.85 11.20
N LEU A 692 -13.94 0.78 11.96
CA LEU A 692 -13.23 0.59 13.23
C LEU A 692 -11.77 0.25 12.90
N PHE A 693 -10.86 1.13 13.30
CA PHE A 693 -9.43 0.98 12.99
C PHE A 693 -8.55 0.86 14.23
N SER A 694 -9.09 1.09 15.42
CA SER A 694 -8.36 0.82 16.67
C SER A 694 -9.33 0.63 17.83
N ILE A 695 -8.92 -0.15 18.82
CA ILE A 695 -9.56 -0.27 20.12
C ILE A 695 -8.47 -0.17 21.20
N ASP A 696 -8.67 0.74 22.15
CA ASP A 696 -7.73 0.97 23.25
C ASP A 696 -8.36 0.52 24.59
N PRO A 697 -7.70 -0.35 25.37
CA PRO A 697 -6.46 -1.05 25.03
C PRO A 697 -6.66 -2.10 23.94
N SER A 698 -5.60 -2.38 23.18
CA SER A 698 -5.60 -3.44 22.17
C SER A 698 -5.87 -4.79 22.82
N PRO A 699 -6.61 -5.70 22.16
CA PRO A 699 -6.84 -7.03 22.71
C PRO A 699 -5.58 -7.91 22.68
N ALA A 700 -4.48 -7.43 22.09
CA ALA A 700 -3.13 -8.01 22.23
C ALA A 700 -2.47 -7.73 23.60
N THR A 701 -3.08 -6.88 24.43
CA THR A 701 -2.58 -6.54 25.77
C THR A 701 -3.55 -6.93 26.87
N PRO A 702 -3.06 -7.19 28.11
CA PRO A 702 -3.93 -7.44 29.24
C PRO A 702 -4.84 -6.25 29.55
N GLN A 703 -6.12 -6.51 29.74
CA GLN A 703 -7.07 -5.49 30.16
C GLN A 703 -6.81 -5.12 31.63
N SER A 704 -6.32 -3.92 31.89
CA SER A 704 -6.04 -3.40 33.24
C SER A 704 -7.05 -2.36 33.73
N SER A 705 -7.90 -1.83 32.85
CA SER A 705 -8.93 -0.85 33.15
C SER A 705 -10.34 -1.42 32.95
N ASP A 706 -11.35 -0.72 33.43
CA ASP A 706 -12.75 -1.02 33.16
C ASP A 706 -13.31 -0.32 31.93
N SER A 707 -12.43 0.30 31.11
CA SER A 707 -12.82 1.14 29.98
C SER A 707 -12.15 0.73 28.67
N TRP A 708 -12.87 0.98 27.56
CA TRP A 708 -12.35 0.90 26.20
C TRP A 708 -12.72 2.15 25.41
N VAL A 709 -11.90 2.46 24.41
CA VAL A 709 -12.22 3.45 23.39
C VAL A 709 -12.13 2.78 22.03
N LEU A 710 -13.23 2.79 21.27
CA LEU A 710 -13.26 2.31 19.89
C LEU A 710 -13.11 3.52 18.96
N HIS A 711 -12.13 3.47 18.08
CA HIS A 711 -11.76 4.55 17.16
C HIS A 711 -12.26 4.25 15.76
N PHE A 712 -13.06 5.16 15.21
CA PHE A 712 -13.64 5.02 13.88
C PHE A 712 -13.09 6.06 12.92
N SER A 713 -12.91 5.70 11.65
CA SER A 713 -12.43 6.61 10.62
C SER A 713 -13.39 7.76 10.31
N ARG A 714 -14.65 7.65 10.77
CA ARG A 714 -15.72 8.65 10.69
C ARG A 714 -16.68 8.43 11.85
N PRO A 715 -17.45 9.45 12.28
CA PRO A 715 -18.42 9.29 13.35
C PRO A 715 -19.39 8.13 13.08
N PRO A 716 -19.44 7.09 13.95
CA PRO A 716 -20.31 5.95 13.75
C PRO A 716 -21.79 6.32 13.95
N SER A 717 -22.69 5.59 13.29
CA SER A 717 -24.13 5.79 13.47
C SER A 717 -24.60 5.30 14.85
N GLU A 718 -25.76 5.78 15.31
CA GLU A 718 -26.37 5.28 16.55
C GLU A 718 -26.65 3.76 16.49
N GLN A 719 -26.89 3.22 15.29
CA GLN A 719 -27.09 1.78 15.09
C GLN A 719 -25.80 1.00 15.35
N VAL A 720 -24.64 1.50 14.91
CA VAL A 720 -23.32 0.93 15.22
C VAL A 720 -23.12 0.91 16.74
N VAL A 721 -23.39 2.03 17.43
CA VAL A 721 -23.25 2.11 18.90
C VAL A 721 -24.17 1.10 19.62
N ASN A 722 -25.41 0.97 19.15
CA ASN A 722 -26.38 0.01 19.69
C ASN A 722 -26.00 -1.45 19.40
N SER A 723 -25.17 -1.69 18.39
CA SER A 723 -24.68 -3.01 18.01
C SER A 723 -23.47 -3.49 18.83
N VAL A 724 -22.91 -2.66 19.71
CA VAL A 724 -21.81 -3.08 20.60
C VAL A 724 -22.36 -3.82 21.82
N PHE A 725 -21.89 -5.03 22.10
CA PHE A 725 -22.30 -5.84 23.24
C PHE A 725 -21.09 -6.23 24.08
N VAL A 726 -21.26 -6.27 25.39
CA VAL A 726 -20.22 -6.67 26.35
C VAL A 726 -20.65 -7.96 27.02
N PHE A 727 -19.76 -8.95 26.99
CA PHE A 727 -19.93 -10.22 27.68
C PHE A 727 -18.83 -10.39 28.72
N VAL A 728 -19.19 -10.83 29.92
CA VAL A 728 -18.24 -11.17 30.99
C VAL A 728 -18.44 -12.64 31.36
N ASN A 729 -17.39 -13.45 31.25
CA ASN A 729 -17.41 -14.89 31.46
C ASN A 729 -18.53 -15.60 30.68
N GLY A 730 -18.84 -15.11 29.47
CA GLY A 730 -19.89 -15.62 28.59
C GLY A 730 -21.31 -15.13 28.90
N VAL A 731 -21.50 -14.33 29.95
CA VAL A 731 -22.79 -13.71 30.29
C VAL A 731 -22.89 -12.34 29.62
N ASN A 732 -24.02 -12.04 28.98
CA ASN A 732 -24.25 -10.72 28.37
C ASN A 732 -24.51 -9.68 29.48
N GLU A 733 -23.57 -8.75 29.62
CA GLU A 733 -23.57 -7.69 30.63
C GLU A 733 -23.76 -6.29 30.01
N THR A 734 -24.19 -6.21 28.76
CA THR A 734 -24.30 -4.94 28.00
C THR A 734 -25.14 -3.87 28.70
N LEU A 735 -26.15 -4.25 29.48
CA LEU A 735 -26.99 -3.32 30.23
C LEU A 735 -26.27 -2.69 31.44
N ASN A 736 -25.19 -3.30 31.91
CA ASN A 736 -24.34 -2.81 32.99
C ASN A 736 -23.18 -1.94 32.47
N ALA A 737 -22.92 -1.97 31.16
CA ALA A 737 -21.93 -1.12 30.51
C ALA A 737 -22.51 0.26 30.14
N THR A 738 -21.68 1.30 30.26
CA THR A 738 -22.00 2.65 29.78
C THR A 738 -21.31 2.89 28.44
N LYS A 739 -22.04 3.50 27.48
CA LYS A 739 -21.53 3.86 26.16
C LYS A 739 -21.69 5.37 25.94
N VAL A 740 -20.62 6.05 25.55
CA VAL A 740 -20.62 7.49 25.25
C VAL A 740 -19.94 7.72 23.90
N LEU A 741 -20.67 8.29 22.95
CA LEU A 741 -20.13 8.66 21.64
C LEU A 741 -19.60 10.10 21.70
N ASP A 742 -18.36 10.29 21.29
CA ASP A 742 -17.69 11.60 21.16
C ASP A 742 -17.00 11.69 19.78
N GLY A 743 -17.71 12.26 18.80
CA GLY A 743 -17.25 12.32 17.41
C GLY A 743 -16.97 10.94 16.83
N GLU A 744 -15.71 10.67 16.53
CA GLU A 744 -15.18 9.42 15.95
C GLU A 744 -14.85 8.34 17.00
N LYS A 745 -15.03 8.64 18.29
CA LYS A 745 -14.67 7.77 19.40
C LYS A 745 -15.91 7.28 20.15
N LEU A 746 -15.99 5.97 20.37
CA LEU A 746 -16.98 5.37 21.26
C LEU A 746 -16.31 4.91 22.55
N HIS A 747 -16.58 5.61 23.63
CA HIS A 747 -16.15 5.24 24.98
C HIS A 747 -17.09 4.19 25.55
N LEU A 748 -16.53 3.09 26.04
CA LEU A 748 -17.23 1.97 26.66
C LEU A 748 -16.68 1.77 28.08
N LEU A 749 -17.54 1.73 29.08
CA LEU A 749 -17.16 1.53 30.49
C LEU A 749 -17.94 0.35 31.07
N MET A 750 -17.26 -0.67 31.60
CA MET A 750 -17.84 -1.84 32.25
C MET A 750 -17.30 -1.97 33.68
N PRO A 751 -17.94 -1.34 34.68
CA PRO A 751 -17.39 -1.28 36.03
C PRO A 751 -17.42 -2.64 36.73
N GLY A 752 -16.48 -2.85 37.65
CA GLY A 752 -16.49 -4.00 38.56
C GLY A 752 -15.84 -5.28 38.04
N LEU A 753 -15.05 -5.18 36.97
CA LEU A 753 -14.22 -6.29 36.48
C LEU A 753 -13.15 -6.66 37.51
N ILE A 754 -12.85 -7.96 37.61
CA ILE A 754 -11.80 -8.48 38.50
C ILE A 754 -10.76 -9.31 37.72
N PRO A 755 -9.49 -9.34 38.19
CA PRO A 755 -8.44 -10.12 37.54
C PRO A 755 -8.82 -11.58 37.32
N GLY A 756 -8.61 -12.07 36.10
CA GLY A 756 -8.92 -13.44 35.66
C GLY A 756 -10.27 -13.60 34.97
N GLU A 757 -11.13 -12.58 34.94
CA GLU A 757 -12.35 -12.61 34.12
C GLU A 757 -12.03 -12.54 32.63
N ARG A 758 -12.88 -13.19 31.84
CA ARG A 758 -12.84 -13.11 30.37
C ARG A 758 -13.88 -12.12 29.91
N VAL A 759 -13.45 -11.04 29.26
CA VAL A 759 -14.35 -10.08 28.64
C VAL A 759 -14.38 -10.33 27.13
N THR A 760 -15.54 -10.14 26.52
CA THR A 760 -15.67 -10.17 25.07
C THR A 760 -16.53 -9.01 24.63
N ILE A 761 -15.96 -8.11 23.83
CA ILE A 761 -16.70 -7.04 23.17
C ILE A 761 -17.08 -7.54 21.79
N LYS A 762 -18.37 -7.50 21.47
CA LYS A 762 -18.88 -7.86 20.14
C LYS A 762 -19.48 -6.65 19.50
N VAL A 763 -19.08 -6.34 18.27
CA VAL A 763 -19.85 -5.47 17.39
C VAL A 763 -20.69 -6.39 16.52
N LEU A 764 -22.01 -6.36 16.68
CA LEU A 764 -22.93 -7.24 15.95
C LEU A 764 -23.40 -6.58 14.64
N PRO A 765 -23.86 -7.37 13.65
CA PRO A 765 -24.58 -6.80 12.51
C PRO A 765 -25.85 -6.05 12.94
N HIS A 766 -26.23 -5.01 12.19
CA HIS A 766 -27.46 -4.26 12.41
C HIS A 766 -28.12 -3.88 11.08
N SER A 767 -29.44 -3.63 11.14
CA SER A 767 -30.23 -3.26 9.95
C SER A 767 -29.71 -1.98 9.31
N GLY A 768 -29.39 -2.02 8.02
CA GLY A 768 -28.83 -0.87 7.28
C GLY A 768 -27.33 -0.99 7.01
N LEU A 769 -26.66 -1.94 7.64
CA LEU A 769 -25.47 -2.54 7.04
C LEU A 769 -25.98 -3.45 5.94
N ASP A 770 -25.56 -3.22 4.70
CA ASP A 770 -25.51 -4.32 3.74
C ASP A 770 -24.76 -5.47 4.43
N ASN A 771 -25.15 -6.72 4.21
CA ASN A 771 -24.75 -7.85 5.06
C ASN A 771 -23.28 -8.26 4.87
N GLY A 772 -22.40 -7.31 5.11
CA GLY A 772 -21.53 -6.57 4.15
C GLY A 772 -20.36 -5.91 4.84
N SER A 773 -20.58 -5.53 6.10
CA SER A 773 -19.75 -4.52 6.74
C SER A 773 -18.56 -5.11 7.49
N ASP A 774 -17.43 -4.43 7.34
CA ASP A 774 -16.16 -4.68 8.02
C ASP A 774 -16.19 -4.36 9.53
N LEU A 775 -17.40 -4.10 10.05
CA LEU A 775 -17.66 -3.57 11.38
C LEU A 775 -18.00 -4.65 12.40
N TYR A 776 -18.59 -5.79 11.99
CA TYR A 776 -18.90 -6.82 12.98
C TYR A 776 -17.64 -7.60 13.36
N ARG A 777 -17.28 -7.52 14.64
CA ARG A 777 -16.00 -8.02 15.18
C ARG A 777 -16.19 -8.56 16.59
N VAL A 778 -15.25 -9.40 17.02
CA VAL A 778 -15.23 -9.99 18.36
C VAL A 778 -13.87 -9.77 18.98
N PHE A 779 -13.82 -8.92 20.01
CA PHE A 779 -12.60 -8.59 20.74
C PHE A 779 -12.54 -9.37 22.06
N PRO A 780 -11.68 -10.39 22.16
CA PRO A 780 -11.47 -11.11 23.40
C PRO A 780 -10.47 -10.37 24.28
N TYR A 781 -10.77 -10.29 25.58
CA TYR A 781 -9.87 -9.72 26.58
C TYR A 781 -9.77 -10.66 27.78
N GLN A 782 -8.59 -10.70 28.37
CA GLN A 782 -8.37 -11.25 29.70
C GLN A 782 -8.06 -10.12 30.67
N VAL A 783 -8.85 -10.03 31.74
CA VAL A 783 -8.64 -9.00 32.78
C VAL A 783 -7.37 -9.36 33.54
N GLY A 784 -6.35 -8.52 33.40
CA GLY A 784 -5.09 -8.62 34.11
C GLY A 784 -5.14 -7.96 35.48
N LEU A 785 -4.14 -8.24 36.30
CA LEU A 785 -3.84 -7.41 37.45
C LEU A 785 -3.10 -6.17 36.97
N HIS A 786 -3.52 -4.98 37.42
CA HIS A 786 -2.76 -3.75 37.24
C HIS A 786 -2.00 -3.42 38.52
N VAL A 787 -0.72 -3.09 38.39
CA VAL A 787 0.13 -2.64 39.50
C VAL A 787 0.74 -1.32 39.11
N GLU A 788 0.45 -0.28 39.87
CA GLU A 788 1.15 1.01 39.76
C GLU A 788 2.26 1.00 40.80
N GLU A 789 3.48 1.28 40.36
CA GLU A 789 4.61 1.46 41.25
C GLU A 789 4.43 2.75 42.06
N ASP A 790 4.16 2.57 43.35
CA ASP A 790 4.13 3.65 44.29
C ASP A 790 5.50 3.76 45.01
N PRO A 791 5.76 4.86 45.76
CA PRO A 791 7.03 5.02 46.48
C PRO A 791 7.32 3.95 47.54
N SER A 792 6.36 3.07 47.86
CA SER A 792 6.60 1.93 48.74
C SER A 792 7.01 0.69 47.96
N LEU A 793 6.47 0.47 46.77
CA LEU A 793 6.86 -0.64 45.91
C LEU A 793 8.26 -0.42 45.36
N ASP A 794 8.53 0.79 44.88
CA ASP A 794 9.83 1.32 44.41
C ASP A 794 10.98 1.00 45.41
N LEU A 795 10.80 1.33 46.69
CA LEU A 795 11.79 1.00 47.72
C LEU A 795 11.97 -0.51 48.00
N LEU A 796 11.01 -1.34 47.60
CA LEU A 796 11.03 -2.79 47.86
C LEU A 796 11.53 -3.58 46.65
N ASN A 797 11.34 -3.10 45.43
CA ASN A 797 11.77 -3.78 44.21
C ASN A 797 13.20 -3.43 43.77
N ASP A 798 13.92 -2.54 44.47
CA ASP A 798 15.38 -2.36 44.31
C ASP A 798 16.24 -3.63 44.57
N ASP A 799 15.70 -4.60 45.34
CA ASP A 799 16.43 -5.82 45.73
C ASP A 799 15.57 -7.10 45.56
N PRO A 800 16.11 -8.17 44.95
CA PRO A 800 15.36 -9.40 44.68
C PRO A 800 14.90 -10.13 45.95
N SER A 801 15.48 -9.82 47.12
CA SER A 801 15.09 -10.40 48.41
C SER A 801 13.96 -9.67 49.11
N THR A 802 13.67 -8.43 48.70
CA THR A 802 12.62 -7.58 49.29
C THR A 802 11.42 -7.41 48.38
N THR A 803 11.55 -7.67 47.07
CA THR A 803 10.44 -7.54 46.13
C THR A 803 9.23 -8.40 46.54
N PRO A 804 8.02 -7.82 46.60
CA PRO A 804 6.84 -8.54 47.03
C PRO A 804 6.38 -9.57 45.98
N LEU A 805 5.71 -10.63 46.45
CA LEU A 805 5.11 -11.64 45.57
C LEU A 805 3.84 -11.09 44.92
N ILE A 806 3.79 -11.08 43.59
CA ILE A 806 2.64 -10.66 42.79
C ILE A 806 1.94 -11.89 42.18
N PRO A 807 0.69 -12.22 42.58
CA PRO A 807 -0.06 -13.32 42.00
C PRO A 807 -0.77 -12.89 40.71
N ALA A 808 -0.41 -13.45 39.56
CA ALA A 808 -1.09 -13.09 38.30
C ALA A 808 -0.99 -14.18 37.23
N ARG A 809 -1.98 -14.20 36.33
CA ARG A 809 -1.91 -14.92 35.05
C ARG A 809 -1.63 -13.98 33.88
N SER A 810 -2.26 -12.80 33.93
CA SER A 810 -1.96 -11.64 33.08
C SER A 810 -1.74 -10.44 33.98
N LEU A 811 -0.74 -9.62 33.69
CA LEU A 811 -0.27 -8.53 34.56
C LEU A 811 0.20 -7.36 33.69
N ARG A 812 -0.10 -6.14 34.14
CA ARG A 812 0.49 -4.90 33.62
C ARG A 812 1.02 -4.11 34.81
N ILE A 813 2.32 -3.80 34.81
CA ILE A 813 2.96 -2.95 35.82
C ILE A 813 3.35 -1.65 35.14
N SER A 814 2.94 -0.52 35.71
CA SER A 814 3.43 0.80 35.30
C SER A 814 4.42 1.28 36.35
N GLY A 815 5.68 1.48 35.95
CA GLY A 815 6.79 1.83 36.84
C GLY A 815 7.80 2.76 36.18
N GLY A 816 8.90 3.05 36.85
CA GLY A 816 9.96 3.88 36.29
C GLY A 816 11.21 3.89 37.15
N LEU A 817 12.37 3.87 36.47
CA LEU A 817 13.66 3.89 37.15
C LEU A 817 13.99 5.28 37.69
N GLU A 818 14.46 5.38 38.94
CA GLU A 818 14.90 6.65 39.52
C GLU A 818 16.15 7.21 38.80
N THR A 819 17.03 6.31 38.35
CA THR A 819 18.29 6.66 37.67
C THR A 819 18.63 5.61 36.59
N PRO A 820 19.53 5.91 35.63
CA PRO A 820 19.97 4.92 34.65
C PRO A 820 20.63 3.65 35.23
N ASN A 821 21.13 3.70 36.48
CA ASN A 821 21.73 2.55 37.16
C ASN A 821 20.77 1.82 38.10
N ASP A 822 19.52 2.28 38.16
CA ASP A 822 18.49 1.70 38.98
C ASP A 822 17.95 0.40 38.37
N VAL A 823 17.38 -0.48 39.22
CA VAL A 823 16.97 -1.82 38.84
C VAL A 823 15.75 -2.27 39.63
N ASP A 824 14.68 -2.59 38.91
CA ASP A 824 13.46 -3.11 39.50
C ASP A 824 13.36 -4.63 39.36
N TRP A 825 13.03 -5.28 40.48
CA TRP A 825 12.82 -6.72 40.57
C TRP A 825 11.36 -7.06 40.78
N PHE A 826 10.83 -8.02 40.03
CA PHE A 826 9.45 -8.47 40.15
C PHE A 826 9.37 -9.97 40.39
N LEU A 827 8.88 -10.39 41.56
CA LEU A 827 8.64 -11.79 41.88
C LEU A 827 7.17 -12.16 41.60
N LEU A 828 6.95 -12.99 40.59
CA LEU A 828 5.63 -13.38 40.12
C LEU A 828 5.28 -14.81 40.54
N GLN A 829 4.03 -15.02 40.97
CA GLN A 829 3.44 -16.35 41.14
C GLN A 829 2.59 -16.70 39.92
N VAL A 830 3.06 -17.65 39.11
CA VAL A 830 2.42 -18.06 37.86
C VAL A 830 2.28 -19.58 37.78
N SER A 831 1.48 -20.08 36.84
CA SER A 831 1.28 -21.52 36.67
C SER A 831 2.55 -22.19 36.12
N PRO A 832 3.03 -23.32 36.70
CA PRO A 832 4.23 -24.03 36.22
C PRO A 832 4.15 -24.57 34.79
N THR A 833 2.95 -24.64 34.22
CA THR A 833 2.70 -25.26 32.90
C THR A 833 2.34 -24.25 31.82
N THR A 834 2.26 -22.96 32.17
CA THR A 834 1.87 -21.90 31.23
C THR A 834 3.14 -21.23 30.73
N SER A 835 3.38 -21.32 29.42
CA SER A 835 4.35 -20.47 28.74
C SER A 835 3.86 -19.03 28.82
N LEU A 836 4.75 -18.08 29.06
CA LEU A 836 4.41 -16.66 29.15
C LEU A 836 5.21 -15.85 28.13
N GLN A 837 4.55 -14.81 27.63
CA GLN A 837 5.15 -13.67 26.97
C GLN A 837 5.36 -12.57 28.01
N VAL A 838 6.55 -11.97 27.99
CA VAL A 838 6.93 -10.85 28.85
C VAL A 838 7.44 -9.73 27.96
N GLU A 839 6.88 -8.53 28.11
CA GLU A 839 7.23 -7.36 27.30
C GLU A 839 7.47 -6.14 28.17
N LEU A 840 8.41 -5.30 27.76
CA LEU A 840 8.77 -4.08 28.48
C LEU A 840 8.70 -2.88 27.55
N ILE A 841 7.60 -2.12 27.64
CA ILE A 841 7.33 -0.98 26.79
C ILE A 841 7.96 0.27 27.39
N CYS A 842 8.78 0.99 26.62
CA CYS A 842 9.38 2.25 27.06
C CYS A 842 9.22 3.34 25.99
N ARG A 843 9.99 3.24 24.90
CA ARG A 843 10.20 4.37 23.98
C ARG A 843 8.94 4.77 23.22
N ARG A 844 8.08 3.79 22.94
CA ARG A 844 6.76 3.99 22.34
C ARG A 844 5.78 4.80 23.21
N GLN A 845 6.17 5.08 24.47
CA GLN A 845 5.44 5.97 25.39
C GLN A 845 6.22 7.27 25.69
N GLY A 846 7.25 7.59 24.90
CA GLY A 846 8.06 8.79 25.06
C GLY A 846 9.19 8.69 26.09
N SER A 847 9.41 7.52 26.69
CA SER A 847 10.53 7.27 27.61
C SER A 847 11.87 7.28 26.88
N LEU A 848 12.93 7.80 27.52
CA LEU A 848 14.30 7.78 26.97
C LEU A 848 15.08 6.51 27.37
N MET A 849 14.45 5.61 28.12
CA MET A 849 15.06 4.36 28.58
C MET A 849 15.50 3.50 27.38
N ILE A 850 16.67 2.85 27.52
CA ILE A 850 17.04 1.68 26.71
C ILE A 850 16.95 0.49 27.65
N PRO A 851 15.78 -0.18 27.69
CA PRO A 851 15.52 -1.20 28.69
C PRO A 851 16.28 -2.50 28.41
N THR A 852 16.70 -3.16 29.49
CA THR A 852 17.01 -4.59 29.50
C THR A 852 16.03 -5.30 30.42
N ILE A 853 15.42 -6.38 29.91
CA ILE A 853 14.59 -7.29 30.70
C ILE A 853 15.24 -8.66 30.80
N GLU A 854 15.22 -9.22 32.00
CA GLU A 854 15.78 -10.53 32.28
C GLU A 854 14.84 -11.39 33.09
N GLN A 855 14.78 -12.66 32.70
CA GLN A 855 14.29 -13.71 33.56
C GLN A 855 15.46 -14.25 34.38
N VAL A 856 15.31 -14.29 35.69
CA VAL A 856 16.35 -14.74 36.62
C VAL A 856 15.86 -15.94 37.42
N ASP A 857 16.75 -16.90 37.69
CA ASP A 857 16.46 -18.01 38.58
C ASP A 857 16.28 -17.50 40.03
N PRO A 858 15.11 -17.69 40.67
CA PRO A 858 14.85 -17.11 41.98
C PRO A 858 15.77 -17.62 43.12
N ALA A 859 16.46 -18.75 42.93
CA ALA A 859 17.29 -19.36 43.97
C ALA A 859 18.78 -19.01 43.83
N SER A 860 19.29 -18.97 42.60
CA SER A 860 20.70 -18.75 42.28
C SER A 860 21.02 -17.35 41.77
N LEU A 861 19.99 -16.58 41.40
CA LEU A 861 20.10 -15.28 40.74
C LEU A 861 20.86 -15.32 39.40
N ALA A 862 20.94 -16.49 38.77
CA ALA A 862 21.49 -16.62 37.42
C ALA A 862 20.46 -16.18 36.38
N THR A 863 20.88 -15.33 35.43
CA THR A 863 20.05 -14.98 34.27
C THR A 863 19.75 -16.24 33.45
N LEU A 864 18.46 -16.51 33.24
CA LEU A 864 17.93 -17.60 32.42
C LEU A 864 17.68 -17.14 30.99
N GLN A 865 17.07 -15.96 30.86
CA GLN A 865 16.80 -15.31 29.58
C GLN A 865 17.05 -13.80 29.74
N SER A 866 17.43 -13.15 28.66
CA SER A 866 17.67 -11.71 28.62
C SER A 866 17.30 -11.18 27.24
N ALA A 867 16.67 -10.02 27.22
CA ALA A 867 16.44 -9.25 26.02
C ALA A 867 16.78 -7.77 26.30
N VAL A 868 17.35 -7.12 25.30
CA VAL A 868 17.71 -5.70 25.32
C VAL A 868 17.21 -5.06 24.04
N ALA A 869 16.73 -3.82 24.12
CA ALA A 869 16.42 -3.06 22.92
C ALA A 869 17.71 -2.83 22.11
N VAL A 870 17.73 -3.20 20.83
CA VAL A 870 18.91 -3.04 19.96
C VAL A 870 18.61 -1.94 18.92
N PRO A 871 19.53 -0.98 18.69
CA PRO A 871 19.32 0.05 17.66
C PRO A 871 19.27 -0.50 16.23
N PRO A 872 18.55 0.16 15.28
CA PRO A 872 17.69 1.33 15.48
C PRO A 872 16.41 0.96 16.24
N PHE A 873 16.09 1.73 17.29
CA PHE A 873 15.24 1.31 18.39
C PHE A 873 13.74 1.46 18.07
N PHE A 874 13.15 0.48 17.38
CA PHE A 874 11.70 0.40 17.20
C PHE A 874 11.05 -0.68 18.06
N PHE A 875 11.81 -1.73 18.43
CA PHE A 875 11.28 -2.85 19.22
C PHE A 875 11.69 -2.78 20.69
N ASP A 876 10.69 -2.64 21.55
CA ASP A 876 10.78 -2.89 22.98
C ASP A 876 11.19 -4.35 23.26
N PRO A 877 12.03 -4.63 24.29
CA PRO A 877 12.55 -5.97 24.52
C PRO A 877 11.47 -6.88 25.09
N PHE A 878 11.50 -8.14 24.66
CA PHE A 878 10.51 -9.14 25.05
C PHE A 878 11.15 -10.51 25.25
N LEU A 879 10.47 -11.37 26.02
CA LEU A 879 10.81 -12.77 26.25
C LEU A 879 9.61 -13.65 25.89
N LEU A 880 9.79 -14.58 24.94
CA LEU A 880 8.79 -15.57 24.57
C LEU A 880 9.12 -16.93 25.17
N GLY A 881 8.11 -17.76 25.42
CA GLY A 881 8.36 -19.11 25.93
C GLY A 881 8.77 -19.12 27.41
N THR A 882 8.52 -18.04 28.16
CA THR A 882 9.03 -17.86 29.51
C THR A 882 8.30 -18.77 30.49
N LEU A 883 9.02 -19.67 31.16
CA LEU A 883 8.45 -20.63 32.10
C LEU A 883 8.84 -20.30 33.54
N SER A 884 7.92 -20.49 34.48
CA SER A 884 8.28 -20.45 35.90
C SER A 884 9.08 -21.67 36.32
N ASN A 885 9.69 -21.58 37.50
CA ASN A 885 10.29 -22.74 38.14
C ASN A 885 9.21 -23.78 38.53
N PRO A 886 9.59 -25.03 38.89
CA PRO A 886 8.62 -26.06 39.28
C PRO A 886 7.72 -25.72 40.48
N ALA A 887 8.07 -24.68 41.27
CA ALA A 887 7.27 -24.18 42.38
C ALA A 887 6.29 -23.06 41.97
N GLY A 888 6.27 -22.66 40.70
CA GLY A 888 5.38 -21.63 40.16
C GLY A 888 5.86 -20.20 40.39
N PHE A 889 7.17 -19.98 40.56
CA PHE A 889 7.75 -18.65 40.73
C PHE A 889 8.60 -18.24 39.54
N MET A 890 8.48 -16.98 39.16
CA MET A 890 9.27 -16.31 38.13
C MET A 890 9.82 -15.02 38.72
N LEU A 891 11.12 -14.77 38.58
CA LEU A 891 11.74 -13.52 38.99
C LEU A 891 12.17 -12.78 37.73
N LEU A 892 11.69 -11.55 37.58
CA LEU A 892 12.05 -10.66 36.50
C LEU A 892 12.92 -9.51 37.03
N ARG A 893 13.81 -9.02 36.17
CA ARG A 893 14.64 -7.85 36.41
C ARG A 893 14.49 -6.88 35.25
N VAL A 894 14.18 -5.63 35.56
CA VAL A 894 14.16 -4.48 34.64
C VAL A 894 15.35 -3.59 34.97
N SER A 895 16.08 -3.14 33.97
CA SER A 895 17.27 -2.29 34.17
C SER A 895 17.46 -1.29 33.04
N GLY A 896 18.07 -0.15 33.39
CA GLY A 896 18.34 0.96 32.48
C GLY A 896 19.65 0.82 31.68
N PRO A 897 19.97 1.82 30.83
CA PRO A 897 21.19 1.80 30.03
C PRO A 897 22.47 1.97 30.86
N ASP A 898 23.55 1.32 30.42
CA ASP A 898 24.94 1.53 30.91
C ASP A 898 25.50 2.96 30.63
N SER A 899 24.66 3.88 30.13
CA SER A 899 25.02 5.24 29.70
C SER A 899 24.23 6.28 30.51
N PRO A 900 24.81 7.46 30.84
CA PRO A 900 24.10 8.51 31.56
C PRO A 900 23.07 9.20 30.65
N THR A 901 21.94 8.55 30.41
CA THR A 901 20.74 9.18 29.85
C THR A 901 20.10 10.07 30.92
N THR A 902 19.70 11.28 30.54
CA THR A 902 18.96 12.21 31.40
C THR A 902 17.60 12.45 30.79
N GLY A 903 16.52 12.04 31.46
CA GLY A 903 15.13 12.26 31.02
C GLY A 903 14.18 11.25 31.66
N ASP A 904 12.99 11.09 31.07
CA ASP A 904 11.98 10.13 31.54
C ASP A 904 12.49 8.68 31.37
N LEU A 905 12.34 7.87 32.42
CA LEU A 905 12.72 6.47 32.49
C LEU A 905 11.53 5.58 32.89
N SER A 906 10.32 6.06 32.62
CA SER A 906 9.07 5.29 32.75
C SER A 906 9.07 4.05 31.85
N TYR A 907 8.37 3.02 32.30
CA TYR A 907 8.13 1.80 31.54
C TYR A 907 6.80 1.14 31.90
N GLU A 908 6.33 0.28 31.00
CA GLU A 908 5.27 -0.68 31.27
C GLU A 908 5.73 -2.12 31.07
N LEU A 909 5.63 -2.92 32.12
CA LEU A 909 5.92 -4.35 32.08
C LEU A 909 4.62 -5.14 31.90
N ILE A 910 4.50 -5.84 30.78
CA ILE A 910 3.38 -6.70 30.44
C ILE A 910 3.80 -8.17 30.60
N VAL A 911 2.97 -8.96 31.26
CA VAL A 911 3.13 -10.42 31.35
C VAL A 911 1.81 -11.09 30.99
N GLN A 912 1.80 -12.01 30.03
CA GLN A 912 0.60 -12.72 29.61
C GLN A 912 0.86 -14.15 29.11
N PRO A 913 -0.16 -15.04 29.14
CA PRO A 913 -0.08 -16.42 28.65
C PRO A 913 0.18 -16.56 27.15
#